data_AF-A0A9W8LAY5-F1
#
_entry.id   AF-A0A9W8LAY5-F1
#
_cell.length_a   1.000
_cell.length_b   1.000
_cell.length_c   1.000
_cell.angle_alpha   90.00
_cell.angle_beta   90.00
_cell.angle_gamma   90.00
#
_symmetry.space_group_name_H-M   'P 1'
#
loop_
_entity.id
_entity.type
_entity.pdbx_description
1 polymer ?
#
loop_
_entity_poly.entity_id
_entity_poly.type
_entity_poly.pdbx_seq_one_letter_code
_entity_poly.pdbx_strand_id
1 'polypeptide(L)'
;MSSMTTWRAPSPGQAPVKLCGMGGEYDLFRSRSNMQTIKCVVVGDGAVGKTCLLISYTTNKFPSEYVPTVFDNYAVTVMIGDEPYTLGLFDTAGQEDYDRLRPLSYPQTDVFLVCYSVTSQASYENVREKWLPEVTHHCPGVPCIIVGTQVDLREDTVMLEKLAKNKQKAISAEQGLLLAKDLKAVKYVECSALTQKGLKNVFDEAIVAALEPPTPKKKSKAADKQVPGEPYTVGYSARGLLINDVPRVLTTGAIHYPRSTPEMWDSLMKKAKLGGLNTIDTYVFWNIHEPTKGNYDFATDRANLPLFLRTARDNGLFVMLRIGPYVCSEWNYGGFPQWLRHEPDVVFRTFSKSFMDNMQRFVGKVVSVTRKYMPEYGGPIIGMQIENEYGDHQWEFGEDGNRYADWCGATAQSFNITVPWIMCRQYYPVAQVIPTQNDFYCDQYLDRYHEAYPQFPDMWTEMWPGWFQRWGEAAPYRPIEDISYAVAKWFAYGGTYISYYMYQGGTNFGRTSGPFILTSYDYDGFIDEYGLENWPKYLHLQELHRVLLDNAHFITGNPAPKPQSLGKSRETSARVYGNEDEYLAFLVNTAERSNITRRGEAYPTILYNTATLSPEVRRAQAHPAGFEPISGAIKTESIRELSFGLPRSSNMHIHASQPLEHISVTDDRTDYLWYRTTVSNPCAEAGQLVLKDAGDVAYAFLDDRALGMRHGRQDSLATFAFDAPKGYKNGTVTVSILSQTMGMAHNQQHMESYARGLLGSVTLCGHDITEGKWLMMPGLSSKSKDQDPPPAIDSPHWTPYRRHSKSGSHFRWYAIKVDADRLITDSDARFAVDLSSMSKGQLWINQHHLGRYWLRLAPSKQDYSPCQHCDYGGWFWPDSTCRQKCGEISQRYYHLPRSYLDLHAENYLYVLEEVGGKPENIAIAKRVSRLPKEEEERGEWKDVVGRVLLAVCAAAALLGLGAAARMLYAQYAARRGYLRIEEEE
;
A
#
# COMPACT_ATOMS: atom_id res chain seq x y z
N MET A 1 -24.16 -28.07 57.89
CA MET A 1 -23.48 -29.00 58.81
C MET A 1 -22.01 -29.04 58.44
N SER A 2 -21.15 -28.74 59.42
CA SER A 2 -19.68 -28.97 59.56
C SER A 2 -18.75 -28.69 58.36
N SER A 3 -17.63 -27.97 58.48
CA SER A 3 -16.81 -27.69 59.67
C SER A 3 -15.99 -26.40 59.53
N MET A 4 -15.96 -25.64 60.62
CA MET A 4 -15.09 -24.51 60.91
C MET A 4 -13.65 -24.97 61.21
N THR A 5 -12.65 -24.12 60.94
CA THR A 5 -11.76 -23.64 62.00
C THR A 5 -11.09 -22.31 61.63
N THR A 6 -11.14 -21.40 62.59
CA THR A 6 -10.81 -19.98 62.63
C THR A 6 -9.36 -19.72 63.06
N TRP A 7 -8.77 -18.57 62.69
CA TRP A 7 -7.92 -17.76 63.61
C TRP A 7 -8.03 -16.26 63.31
N ARG A 8 -8.08 -15.47 64.39
CA ARG A 8 -8.49 -14.05 64.50
C ARG A 8 -7.34 -13.05 64.33
N ALA A 9 -7.70 -11.82 63.93
CA ALA A 9 -6.90 -10.59 64.04
C ALA A 9 -6.90 -10.00 65.48
N PRO A 10 -6.00 -9.02 65.75
CA PRO A 10 -6.47 -7.68 66.11
C PRO A 10 -5.67 -6.50 65.48
N SER A 11 -6.33 -5.35 65.39
CA SER A 11 -5.94 -4.03 64.82
C SER A 11 -5.30 -3.08 65.87
N PRO A 12 -5.21 -1.74 65.66
CA PRO A 12 -4.40 -0.93 64.73
C PRO A 12 -3.45 0.05 65.48
N GLY A 13 -2.47 0.68 64.79
CA GLY A 13 -1.58 1.67 65.41
C GLY A 13 -0.85 2.61 64.45
N GLN A 14 -0.98 3.91 64.70
CA GLN A 14 -0.53 5.11 64.00
C GLN A 14 0.97 5.21 63.65
N ALA A 15 1.26 5.99 62.58
CA ALA A 15 2.58 6.52 62.19
C ALA A 15 3.11 7.54 63.24
N PRO A 16 4.40 8.00 63.23
CA PRO A 16 4.92 8.84 62.14
C PRO A 16 6.43 8.73 61.81
N VAL A 17 6.75 9.16 60.58
CA VAL A 17 7.90 10.02 60.18
C VAL A 17 9.32 9.50 60.45
N LYS A 18 10.04 9.20 59.36
CA LYS A 18 11.49 9.38 59.27
C LYS A 18 11.80 10.46 58.23
N LEU A 19 12.71 11.34 58.64
CA LEU A 19 12.97 12.66 58.12
C LEU A 19 13.57 12.68 56.71
N CYS A 20 13.15 13.74 56.02
CA CYS A 20 13.66 14.31 54.79
C CYS A 20 15.13 14.74 54.92
N GLY A 21 15.84 14.69 53.79
CA GLY A 21 17.18 15.26 53.59
C GLY A 21 17.46 15.50 52.11
N MET A 22 16.53 16.16 51.40
CA MET A 22 16.75 16.74 50.07
C MET A 22 16.13 18.15 50.04
N GLY A 23 16.83 19.07 49.37
CA GLY A 23 16.42 20.46 49.11
C GLY A 23 16.87 21.41 50.23
N GLY A 24 17.73 22.39 50.03
CA GLY A 24 17.88 23.25 48.86
C GLY A 24 17.18 24.57 49.16
N GLU A 25 17.95 25.63 49.36
CA GLU A 25 17.49 27.01 49.20
C GLU A 25 18.73 27.90 49.07
N TYR A 26 18.93 28.48 47.88
CA TYR A 26 18.64 29.88 47.61
C TYR A 26 19.17 30.20 46.21
N ASP A 27 18.25 30.24 45.26
CA ASP A 27 18.47 30.92 43.99
C ASP A 27 18.16 32.41 44.21
N LEU A 28 19.15 33.27 44.01
CA LEU A 28 19.00 34.73 44.02
C LEU A 28 19.78 35.33 42.85
N PHE A 29 19.04 35.63 41.78
CA PHE A 29 19.31 36.60 40.72
C PHE A 29 20.70 36.61 40.06
N ARG A 30 20.76 36.19 38.78
CA ARG A 30 21.25 37.07 37.69
C ARG A 30 20.93 36.54 36.30
N SER A 31 20.44 37.45 35.46
CA SER A 31 20.40 37.33 34.00
C SER A 31 21.79 37.16 33.41
N ARG A 32 21.87 36.36 32.34
CA ARG A 32 22.65 36.59 31.11
C ARG A 32 22.32 35.47 30.12
N SER A 33 22.11 35.85 28.86
CA SER A 33 22.19 34.96 27.72
C SER A 33 23.58 34.30 27.71
N ASN A 34 23.67 33.08 28.23
CA ASN A 34 24.89 32.28 28.14
C ASN A 34 24.93 31.70 26.73
N MET A 35 25.79 32.27 25.89
CA MET A 35 26.20 31.66 24.63
C MET A 35 26.69 30.24 24.94
N GLN A 36 25.96 29.21 24.48
CA GLN A 36 26.32 27.83 24.77
C GLN A 36 27.66 27.52 24.11
N THR A 37 28.61 27.03 24.90
CA THR A 37 29.93 26.65 24.43
C THR A 37 29.97 25.14 24.25
N ILE A 38 30.29 24.69 23.03
CA ILE A 38 30.41 23.28 22.68
C ILE A 38 31.89 22.96 22.52
N LYS A 39 32.39 22.00 23.29
CA LYS A 39 33.76 21.49 23.18
C LYS A 39 33.81 20.33 22.20
N CYS A 40 34.47 20.57 21.08
CA CYS A 40 34.74 19.58 20.02
C CYS A 40 36.23 19.22 20.02
N VAL A 41 36.53 17.94 20.25
CA VAL A 41 37.91 17.43 20.24
C VAL A 41 38.16 16.61 18.98
N VAL A 42 39.26 16.90 18.28
CA VAL A 42 39.63 16.22 17.03
C VAL A 42 40.77 15.24 17.29
N VAL A 43 40.54 13.96 16.99
CA VAL A 43 41.51 12.85 17.17
C VAL A 43 41.72 12.09 15.87
N GLY A 44 42.80 11.32 15.76
CA GLY A 44 43.18 10.59 14.55
C GLY A 44 44.69 10.58 14.34
N ASP A 45 45.15 9.76 13.40
CA ASP A 45 46.58 9.57 13.13
C ASP A 45 47.35 10.87 12.82
N GLY A 46 48.67 10.82 12.94
CA GLY A 46 49.54 11.85 12.39
C GLY A 46 49.27 12.07 10.90
N ALA A 47 49.39 13.33 10.45
CA ALA A 47 49.27 13.73 9.04
C ALA A 47 47.91 13.47 8.33
N VAL A 48 46.83 13.11 9.06
CA VAL A 48 45.47 12.99 8.47
C VAL A 48 44.77 14.34 8.28
N GLY A 49 45.43 15.47 8.54
CA GLY A 49 44.86 16.80 8.26
C GLY A 49 43.94 17.39 9.33
N LYS A 50 44.01 16.95 10.60
CA LYS A 50 43.24 17.51 11.74
C LYS A 50 43.47 19.00 11.93
N THR A 51 44.73 19.42 12.01
CA THR A 51 45.12 20.83 12.14
C THR A 51 44.69 21.66 10.93
N CYS A 52 44.83 21.10 9.72
CA CYS A 52 44.39 21.75 8.49
C CYS A 52 42.86 21.93 8.43
N LEU A 53 42.11 20.93 8.90
CA LEU A 53 40.65 20.98 9.06
C LEU A 53 40.25 22.16 9.96
N LEU A 54 40.86 22.26 11.14
CA LEU A 54 40.56 23.28 12.14
C LEU A 54 40.97 24.70 11.68
N ILE A 55 42.17 24.85 11.13
CA ILE A 55 42.66 26.14 10.61
C ILE A 55 41.84 26.60 9.42
N SER A 56 41.53 25.70 8.48
CA SER A 56 40.75 26.08 7.29
C SER A 56 39.33 26.49 7.65
N TYR A 57 38.74 25.87 8.68
CA TYR A 57 37.42 26.24 9.17
C TYR A 57 37.43 27.59 9.91
N THR A 58 38.44 27.83 10.74
CA THR A 58 38.54 29.06 11.54
C THR A 58 38.99 30.28 10.74
N THR A 59 39.83 30.10 9.72
CA THR A 59 40.47 31.21 8.97
C THR A 59 40.02 31.34 7.52
N ASN A 60 39.18 30.42 7.01
CA ASN A 60 38.82 30.29 5.60
C ASN A 60 40.04 30.21 4.65
N LYS A 61 41.20 29.76 5.15
CA LYS A 61 42.45 29.61 4.39
C LYS A 61 43.16 28.32 4.76
N PHE A 62 43.71 27.65 3.75
CA PHE A 62 44.57 26.49 3.97
C PHE A 62 45.97 26.94 4.43
N PRO A 63 46.56 26.34 5.49
CA PRO A 63 47.87 26.75 6.00
C PRO A 63 49.00 26.39 5.03
N SER A 64 49.92 27.33 4.77
CA SER A 64 51.05 27.15 3.86
C SER A 64 52.31 26.56 4.51
N GLU A 65 52.37 26.53 5.84
CA GLU A 65 53.49 25.97 6.63
C GLU A 65 52.99 24.84 7.53
N TYR A 66 53.71 23.71 7.54
CA TYR A 66 53.39 22.58 8.40
C TYR A 66 54.14 22.71 9.73
N VAL A 67 53.38 22.95 10.80
CA VAL A 67 53.87 22.90 12.18
C VAL A 67 53.19 21.69 12.88
N PRO A 68 53.94 20.71 13.41
CA PRO A 68 53.35 19.58 14.13
C PRO A 68 52.63 20.05 15.41
N THR A 69 51.35 19.72 15.55
CA THR A 69 50.57 20.09 16.74
C THR A 69 50.92 19.22 17.94
N VAL A 70 51.18 19.86 19.09
CA VAL A 70 51.17 19.23 20.42
C VAL A 70 49.79 19.38 21.04
N PHE A 71 49.31 20.62 21.19
CA PHE A 71 47.91 21.00 21.48
C PHE A 71 47.65 22.43 21.03
N ASP A 72 46.50 22.68 20.39
CA ASP A 72 46.03 24.03 20.07
C ASP A 72 44.51 24.11 20.25
N ASN A 73 44.03 25.25 20.76
CA ASN A 73 42.61 25.49 21.00
C ASN A 73 42.15 26.71 20.19
N TYR A 74 41.11 26.53 19.38
CA TYR A 74 40.47 27.59 18.62
C TYR A 74 39.03 27.79 19.12
N ALA A 75 38.50 28.99 19.03
CA ALA A 75 37.09 29.26 19.33
C ALA A 75 36.46 30.02 18.16
N VAL A 76 35.32 29.52 17.66
CA VAL A 76 34.56 30.14 16.57
C VAL A 76 33.11 30.23 16.98
N THR A 77 32.47 31.38 16.74
CA THR A 77 31.04 31.53 16.90
C THR A 77 30.33 31.13 15.61
N VAL A 78 29.39 30.19 15.70
CA VAL A 78 28.65 29.60 14.57
C VAL A 78 27.16 29.82 14.80
N MET A 79 26.43 30.17 13.73
CA MET A 79 24.97 30.27 13.76
C MET A 79 24.36 28.96 13.29
N ILE A 80 23.50 28.34 14.10
CA ILE A 80 22.67 27.20 13.69
C ILE A 80 21.20 27.56 13.93
N GLY A 81 20.43 27.59 12.86
CA GLY A 81 19.14 28.28 12.86
C GLY A 81 19.35 29.77 13.19
N ASP A 82 18.61 30.28 14.18
CA ASP A 82 18.69 31.66 14.66
C ASP A 82 19.52 31.84 15.95
N GLU A 83 20.18 30.78 16.45
CA GLU A 83 20.91 30.81 17.71
C GLU A 83 22.45 30.78 17.54
N PRO A 84 23.20 31.63 18.27
CA PRO A 84 24.66 31.65 18.24
C PRO A 84 25.28 30.65 19.24
N TYR A 85 26.12 29.75 18.73
CA TYR A 85 26.90 28.79 19.52
C TYR A 85 28.40 29.11 19.44
N THR A 86 29.13 28.96 20.56
CA THR A 86 30.60 29.04 20.54
C THR A 86 31.18 27.64 20.46
N LEU A 87 31.84 27.31 19.37
CA LEU A 87 32.51 26.03 19.18
C LEU A 87 33.97 26.16 19.61
N GLY A 88 34.32 25.51 20.73
CA GLY A 88 35.69 25.32 21.19
C GLY A 88 36.29 24.10 20.51
N LEU A 89 37.27 24.32 19.63
CA LEU A 89 37.93 23.32 18.81
C LEU A 89 39.28 22.96 19.42
N PHE A 90 39.45 21.71 19.84
CA PHE A 90 40.66 21.21 20.49
C PHE A 90 41.41 20.29 19.52
N ASP A 91 42.54 20.76 19.00
CA ASP A 91 43.44 19.98 18.14
C ASP A 91 44.34 19.09 19.00
N THR A 92 44.49 17.83 18.60
CA THR A 92 45.31 16.86 19.34
C THR A 92 46.40 16.24 18.48
N ALA A 93 47.57 15.99 19.11
CA ALA A 93 48.67 15.29 18.48
C ALA A 93 48.29 13.85 18.09
N GLY A 94 48.51 13.50 16.82
CA GLY A 94 48.22 12.14 16.30
C GLY A 94 49.37 11.14 16.43
N GLN A 95 50.50 11.54 17.04
CA GLN A 95 51.69 10.69 17.22
C GLN A 95 51.63 9.94 18.55
N GLU A 96 52.19 8.73 18.58
CA GLU A 96 52.18 7.84 19.77
C GLU A 96 52.93 8.44 20.97
N ASP A 97 53.97 9.24 20.72
CA ASP A 97 54.76 9.93 21.76
C ASP A 97 53.89 10.83 22.67
N TYR A 98 52.69 11.20 22.22
CA TYR A 98 51.73 12.04 22.94
C TYR A 98 50.52 11.28 23.49
N ASP A 99 50.48 9.94 23.40
CA ASP A 99 49.35 9.11 23.86
C ASP A 99 49.03 9.31 25.36
N ARG A 100 50.01 9.71 26.19
CA ARG A 100 49.80 10.03 27.61
C ARG A 100 49.30 11.46 27.85
N LEU A 101 49.56 12.37 26.92
CA LEU A 101 49.19 13.78 27.04
C LEU A 101 47.83 14.05 26.41
N ARG A 102 47.50 13.38 25.29
CA ARG A 102 46.24 13.54 24.54
C ARG A 102 44.99 13.44 25.41
N PRO A 103 44.87 12.47 26.35
CA PRO A 103 43.69 12.36 27.18
C PRO A 103 43.46 13.53 28.13
N LEU A 104 44.45 14.41 28.36
CA LEU A 104 44.27 15.63 29.14
C LEU A 104 43.32 16.62 28.49
N SER A 105 43.11 16.52 27.17
CA SER A 105 42.17 17.36 26.41
C SER A 105 40.74 16.80 26.37
N TYR A 106 40.52 15.56 26.81
CA TYR A 106 39.22 14.88 26.75
C TYR A 106 38.18 15.28 27.81
N PRO A 107 38.52 15.70 29.04
CA PRO A 107 37.52 16.06 30.04
C PRO A 107 36.52 17.09 29.53
N GLN A 108 35.23 16.88 29.81
CA GLN A 108 34.13 17.76 29.41
C GLN A 108 33.99 17.96 27.89
N THR A 109 34.36 16.96 27.09
CA THR A 109 34.14 16.98 25.64
C THR A 109 32.67 16.70 25.31
N ASP A 110 32.08 17.53 24.47
CA ASP A 110 30.69 17.40 24.03
C ASP A 110 30.56 16.57 22.75
N VAL A 111 31.58 16.57 21.88
CA VAL A 111 31.63 15.76 20.65
C VAL A 111 33.07 15.48 20.22
N PHE A 112 33.31 14.27 19.68
CA PHE A 112 34.59 13.90 19.06
C PHE A 112 34.49 13.83 17.54
N LEU A 113 35.48 14.41 16.85
CA LEU A 113 35.76 14.14 15.44
C LEU A 113 36.90 13.13 15.34
N VAL A 114 36.59 11.93 14.84
CA VAL A 114 37.58 10.87 14.64
C VAL A 114 37.98 10.84 13.17
N CYS A 115 39.14 11.43 12.88
CA CYS A 115 39.61 11.68 11.53
C CYS A 115 40.52 10.57 11.01
N TYR A 116 40.33 10.21 9.74
CA TYR A 116 41.28 9.43 8.96
C TYR A 116 41.43 10.02 7.57
N SER A 117 42.58 9.81 6.92
CA SER A 117 42.78 10.23 5.54
C SER A 117 42.21 9.19 4.59
N VAL A 118 41.44 9.63 3.60
CA VAL A 118 40.92 8.71 2.56
C VAL A 118 42.03 8.12 1.67
N THR A 119 43.28 8.52 1.87
CA THR A 119 44.45 7.97 1.17
C THR A 119 45.37 7.17 2.08
N SER A 120 45.00 6.94 3.35
CA SER A 120 45.80 6.15 4.28
C SER A 120 44.98 5.02 4.90
N GLN A 121 45.20 3.81 4.38
CA GLN A 121 44.58 2.58 4.86
C GLN A 121 44.87 2.35 6.36
N ALA A 122 46.10 2.60 6.81
CA ALA A 122 46.46 2.48 8.21
C ALA A 122 45.64 3.44 9.09
N SER A 123 45.45 4.70 8.66
CA SER A 123 44.64 5.65 9.43
C SER A 123 43.16 5.27 9.49
N TYR A 124 42.64 4.62 8.45
CA TYR A 124 41.28 4.08 8.39
C TYR A 124 41.10 2.91 9.37
N GLU A 125 42.06 1.98 9.42
CA GLU A 125 42.07 0.85 10.34
C GLU A 125 42.21 1.31 11.80
N ASN A 126 43.08 2.28 12.05
CA ASN A 126 43.30 2.85 13.38
C ASN A 126 42.07 3.54 13.96
N VAL A 127 41.07 3.94 13.16
CA VAL A 127 39.78 4.42 13.70
C VAL A 127 39.15 3.33 14.58
N ARG A 128 39.15 2.09 14.11
CA ARG A 128 38.59 0.92 14.81
C ARG A 128 39.52 0.39 15.89
N GLU A 129 40.82 0.35 15.61
CA GLU A 129 41.79 -0.35 16.45
C GLU A 129 42.35 0.53 17.59
N LYS A 130 42.39 1.86 17.39
CA LYS A 130 42.99 2.81 18.33
C LYS A 130 42.05 3.93 18.74
N TRP A 131 41.64 4.78 17.80
CA TRP A 131 41.08 6.10 18.13
C TRP A 131 39.71 6.04 18.77
N LEU A 132 38.79 5.26 18.20
CA LEU A 132 37.46 5.14 18.79
C LEU A 132 37.48 4.39 20.14
N PRO A 133 38.22 3.27 20.30
CA PRO A 133 38.44 2.66 21.61
C PRO A 133 39.01 3.64 22.65
N GLU A 134 40.01 4.44 22.28
CA GLU A 134 40.64 5.41 23.20
C GLU A 134 39.65 6.47 23.68
N VAL A 135 38.95 7.16 22.77
CA VAL A 135 37.97 8.20 23.18
C VAL A 135 36.79 7.61 23.92
N THR A 136 36.34 6.40 23.56
CA THR A 136 35.26 5.71 24.28
C THR A 136 35.68 5.28 25.69
N HIS A 137 36.95 4.91 25.87
CA HIS A 137 37.51 4.55 27.17
C HIS A 137 37.55 5.74 28.13
N HIS A 138 38.02 6.90 27.64
CA HIS A 138 38.16 8.10 28.47
C HIS A 138 36.87 8.91 28.62
N CYS A 139 36.00 8.90 27.60
CA CYS A 139 34.77 9.67 27.54
C CYS A 139 33.60 8.79 27.07
N PRO A 140 33.14 7.83 27.89
CA PRO A 140 32.05 6.94 27.52
C PRO A 140 30.75 7.71 27.30
N GLY A 141 30.09 7.47 26.17
CA GLY A 141 28.78 8.07 25.85
C GLY A 141 28.86 9.42 25.14
N VAL A 142 30.06 9.99 24.92
CA VAL A 142 30.21 11.21 24.11
C VAL A 142 30.05 10.87 22.62
N PRO A 143 29.23 11.63 21.87
CA PRO A 143 29.01 11.38 20.44
C PRO A 143 30.32 11.49 19.64
N CYS A 144 30.51 10.55 18.73
CA CYS A 144 31.67 10.51 17.83
C CYS A 144 31.21 10.56 16.37
N ILE A 145 31.82 11.43 15.57
CA ILE A 145 31.63 11.50 14.12
C ILE A 145 32.90 10.99 13.45
N ILE A 146 32.76 10.06 12.52
CA ILE A 146 33.88 9.61 11.70
C ILE A 146 34.06 10.58 10.53
N VAL A 147 35.26 11.11 10.35
CA VAL A 147 35.57 12.11 9.33
C VAL A 147 36.61 11.56 8.36
N GLY A 148 36.20 11.38 7.10
CA GLY A 148 37.13 11.13 5.98
C GLY A 148 37.72 12.45 5.48
N THR A 149 39.00 12.68 5.73
CA THR A 149 39.70 13.91 5.33
C THR A 149 40.48 13.72 4.03
N GLN A 150 40.90 14.83 3.42
CA GLN A 150 41.73 14.87 2.21
C GLN A 150 41.04 14.24 0.99
N VAL A 151 39.72 14.42 0.84
CA VAL A 151 38.97 13.84 -0.29
C VAL A 151 39.38 14.36 -1.67
N ASP A 152 40.04 15.51 -1.71
CA ASP A 152 40.70 16.04 -2.91
C ASP A 152 41.78 15.09 -3.46
N LEU A 153 42.41 14.31 -2.59
CA LEU A 153 43.46 13.35 -2.98
C LEU A 153 42.91 12.01 -3.49
N ARG A 154 41.58 11.79 -3.42
CA ARG A 154 40.95 10.54 -3.90
C ARG A 154 41.00 10.41 -5.42
N GLU A 155 41.04 11.54 -6.13
CA GLU A 155 41.09 11.62 -7.59
C GLU A 155 42.45 12.14 -8.09
N ASP A 156 43.40 12.44 -7.18
CA ASP A 156 44.73 12.93 -7.53
C ASP A 156 45.57 11.82 -8.17
N THR A 157 45.98 12.03 -9.41
CA THR A 157 46.66 11.02 -10.23
C THR A 157 48.01 10.60 -9.62
N VAL A 158 48.76 11.55 -9.05
CA VAL A 158 50.06 11.29 -8.43
C VAL A 158 49.89 10.45 -7.15
N MET A 159 48.88 10.76 -6.34
CA MET A 159 48.57 10.02 -5.12
C MET A 159 48.05 8.61 -5.43
N LEU A 160 47.20 8.47 -6.45
CA LEU A 160 46.70 7.16 -6.90
C LEU A 160 47.83 6.26 -7.41
N GLU A 161 48.79 6.80 -8.15
CA GLU A 161 50.00 6.05 -8.56
C GLU A 161 50.84 5.62 -7.36
N LYS A 162 50.99 6.49 -6.35
CA LYS A 162 51.72 6.17 -5.12
C LYS A 162 51.03 5.06 -4.31
N LEU A 163 49.71 5.09 -4.21
CA LEU A 163 48.93 4.03 -3.56
C LEU A 163 49.02 2.72 -4.32
N ALA A 164 48.91 2.75 -5.65
CA ALA A 164 49.02 1.56 -6.49
C ALA A 164 50.41 0.89 -6.36
N LYS A 165 51.50 1.67 -6.26
CA LYS A 165 52.86 1.15 -5.99
C LYS A 165 52.94 0.38 -4.66
N ASN A 166 52.18 0.81 -3.66
CA ASN A 166 52.10 0.14 -2.36
C ASN A 166 50.97 -0.90 -2.27
N LYS A 167 50.35 -1.28 -3.40
CA LYS A 167 49.18 -2.18 -3.47
C LYS A 167 47.97 -1.72 -2.63
N GLN A 168 47.86 -0.41 -2.41
CA GLN A 168 46.77 0.22 -1.69
C GLN A 168 45.83 0.93 -2.66
N LYS A 169 44.61 1.23 -2.20
CA LYS A 169 43.63 2.06 -2.91
C LYS A 169 43.15 3.15 -1.96
N ALA A 170 42.66 4.25 -2.53
CA ALA A 170 41.96 5.26 -1.73
C ALA A 170 40.69 4.65 -1.13
N ILE A 171 40.39 5.02 0.11
CA ILE A 171 39.19 4.63 0.84
C ILE A 171 37.98 5.29 0.18
N SER A 172 37.00 4.47 -0.20
CA SER A 172 35.75 4.95 -0.78
C SER A 172 34.80 5.52 0.28
N ALA A 173 33.87 6.38 -0.15
CA ALA A 173 32.83 6.89 0.74
C ALA A 173 31.96 5.77 1.34
N GLU A 174 31.75 4.69 0.57
CA GLU A 174 31.05 3.50 1.05
C GLU A 174 31.81 2.80 2.18
N GLN A 175 33.14 2.65 2.05
CA GLN A 175 33.98 2.08 3.12
C GLN A 175 33.94 2.94 4.38
N GLY A 176 33.90 4.27 4.26
CA GLY A 176 33.75 5.19 5.38
C GLY A 176 32.37 5.11 6.05
N LEU A 177 31.31 5.00 5.25
CA LEU A 177 29.94 4.83 5.74
C LEU A 177 29.77 3.50 6.49
N LEU A 178 30.33 2.42 5.95
CA LEU A 178 30.35 1.11 6.60
C LEU A 178 31.14 1.15 7.91
N LEU A 179 32.32 1.79 7.92
CA LEU A 179 33.12 1.94 9.13
C LEU A 179 32.35 2.67 10.24
N ALA A 180 31.70 3.79 9.92
CA ALA A 180 30.91 4.54 10.91
C ALA A 180 29.72 3.73 11.44
N LYS A 181 29.05 2.95 10.57
CA LYS A 181 27.97 2.05 10.95
C LYS A 181 28.44 0.92 11.86
N ASP A 182 29.54 0.25 11.50
CA ASP A 182 30.14 -0.83 12.29
C ASP A 182 30.55 -0.37 13.68
N LEU A 183 31.09 0.85 13.74
CA LEU A 183 31.60 1.47 14.95
C LEU A 183 30.53 2.21 15.76
N LYS A 184 29.27 2.27 15.28
CA LYS A 184 28.16 2.99 15.91
C LYS A 184 28.45 4.47 16.14
N ALA A 185 29.21 5.09 15.25
CA ALA A 185 29.40 6.53 15.24
C ALA A 185 28.09 7.24 14.87
N VAL A 186 27.93 8.48 15.31
CA VAL A 186 26.71 9.30 15.07
C VAL A 186 26.52 9.52 13.57
N LYS A 187 27.61 9.82 12.85
CA LYS A 187 27.59 10.08 11.42
C LYS A 187 28.94 9.80 10.79
N TYR A 188 28.92 9.60 9.48
CA TYR A 188 30.10 9.68 8.62
C TYR A 188 30.01 10.95 7.77
N VAL A 189 31.08 11.73 7.75
CA VAL A 189 31.21 12.93 6.91
C VAL A 189 32.56 12.95 6.21
N GLU A 190 32.59 13.58 5.04
CA GLU A 190 33.79 13.72 4.23
C GLU A 190 34.12 15.18 3.98
N CYS A 191 35.41 15.52 4.00
CA CYS A 191 35.83 16.87 3.73
C CYS A 191 37.23 16.98 3.11
N SER A 192 37.47 18.13 2.50
CA SER A 192 38.78 18.59 2.05
C SER A 192 39.04 19.96 2.64
N ALA A 193 40.06 20.05 3.49
CA ALA A 193 40.51 21.34 4.04
C ALA A 193 41.06 22.26 2.94
N LEU A 194 41.68 21.69 1.90
CA LEU A 194 42.27 22.44 0.78
C LEU A 194 41.21 23.09 -0.10
N THR A 195 40.17 22.34 -0.49
CA THR A 195 39.11 22.82 -1.38
C THR A 195 37.90 23.40 -0.63
N GLN A 196 37.89 23.28 0.70
CA GLN A 196 36.77 23.58 1.60
C GLN A 196 35.49 22.75 1.34
N LYS A 197 35.53 21.77 0.43
CA LYS A 197 34.41 20.86 0.16
C LYS A 197 34.07 20.08 1.44
N GLY A 198 32.81 20.15 1.86
CA GLY A 198 32.29 19.44 3.03
C GLY A 198 32.77 19.98 4.39
N LEU A 199 33.61 21.02 4.42
CA LEU A 199 34.25 21.51 5.64
C LEU A 199 33.24 22.06 6.66
N LYS A 200 32.32 22.92 6.22
CA LYS A 200 31.23 23.45 7.09
C LYS A 200 30.34 22.33 7.63
N ASN A 201 30.01 21.36 6.78
CA ASN A 201 29.16 20.23 7.13
C ASN A 201 29.75 19.38 8.28
N VAL A 202 31.08 19.21 8.36
CA VAL A 202 31.72 18.49 9.47
C VAL A 202 31.36 19.12 10.82
N PHE A 203 31.40 20.44 10.91
CA PHE A 203 31.18 21.16 12.16
C PHE A 203 29.71 21.43 12.45
N ASP A 204 28.88 21.64 11.43
CA ASP A 204 27.41 21.68 11.58
C ASP A 204 26.91 20.36 12.21
N GLU A 205 27.36 19.22 11.68
CA GLU A 205 26.99 17.90 12.19
C GLU A 205 27.58 17.62 13.58
N ALA A 206 28.77 18.13 13.89
CA ALA A 206 29.35 18.04 15.23
C ALA A 206 28.52 18.79 16.27
N ILE A 207 28.03 19.97 15.91
CA ILE A 207 27.17 20.76 16.80
C ILE A 207 25.81 20.06 16.98
N VAL A 208 25.19 19.58 15.91
CA VAL A 208 23.93 18.81 16.00
C VAL A 208 24.13 17.58 16.90
N ALA A 209 25.22 16.83 16.72
CA ALA A 209 25.53 15.66 17.54
C ALA A 209 25.74 16.00 19.02
N ALA A 210 26.31 17.18 19.32
CA ALA A 210 26.52 17.65 20.69
C ALA A 210 25.23 18.15 21.37
N LEU A 211 24.32 18.77 20.62
CA LEU A 211 23.05 19.29 21.13
C LEU A 211 21.98 18.20 21.27
N GLU A 212 22.01 17.20 20.40
CA GLU A 212 21.11 16.04 20.41
C GLU A 212 21.91 14.73 20.54
N PRO A 213 22.63 14.50 21.67
CA PRO A 213 23.45 13.30 21.82
C PRO A 213 22.55 12.06 21.74
N PRO A 214 22.95 11.00 21.00
CA PRO A 214 22.16 9.78 20.92
C PRO A 214 21.97 9.23 22.33
N THR A 215 20.72 9.17 22.79
CA THR A 215 20.40 8.61 24.10
C THR A 215 20.97 7.19 24.19
N PRO A 216 21.73 6.84 25.25
CA PRO A 216 22.18 5.48 25.44
C PRO A 216 20.94 4.61 25.51
N LYS A 217 20.71 3.80 24.47
CA LYS A 217 19.60 2.86 24.42
C LYS A 217 19.70 2.03 25.70
N LYS A 218 18.79 2.25 26.65
CA LYS A 218 18.43 1.20 27.63
C LYS A 218 18.27 -0.05 26.78
N LYS A 219 19.01 -1.11 27.10
CA LYS A 219 18.96 -2.38 26.38
C LYS A 219 17.50 -2.88 26.40
N SER A 220 16.70 -2.50 25.40
CA SER A 220 15.57 -3.34 25.03
C SER A 220 16.20 -4.64 24.54
N LYS A 221 15.82 -5.72 25.21
CA LYS A 221 16.41 -7.04 24.99
C LYS A 221 16.33 -7.38 23.50
N ALA A 222 17.37 -8.00 22.96
CA ALA A 222 17.48 -8.48 21.58
C ALA A 222 16.27 -9.31 21.09
N ALA A 223 15.44 -9.78 22.02
CA ALA A 223 14.11 -10.32 21.81
C ALA A 223 13.25 -9.47 20.86
N ASP A 224 13.33 -8.13 20.84
CA ASP A 224 12.33 -7.31 20.14
C ASP A 224 12.53 -7.17 18.60
N LYS A 225 13.58 -7.78 18.00
CA LYS A 225 13.98 -7.55 16.60
C LYS A 225 13.90 -8.74 15.65
N GLN A 226 13.19 -9.82 16.00
CA GLN A 226 13.09 -10.97 15.10
C GLN A 226 12.48 -10.56 13.76
N VAL A 227 13.18 -10.88 12.68
CA VAL A 227 12.71 -10.80 11.29
C VAL A 227 12.87 -12.18 10.63
N PRO A 228 12.13 -12.50 9.57
CA PRO A 228 12.37 -13.72 8.80
C PRO A 228 13.81 -13.80 8.25
N GLY A 229 14.33 -15.01 8.09
CA GLY A 229 15.68 -15.27 7.55
C GLY A 229 16.45 -16.35 8.32
N GLU A 230 16.25 -16.43 9.63
CA GLU A 230 16.81 -17.47 10.51
C GLU A 230 15.68 -18.26 11.17
N PRO A 231 15.84 -19.56 11.48
CA PRO A 231 14.81 -20.35 12.15
C PRO A 231 14.27 -19.73 13.45
N TYR A 232 12.96 -19.80 13.65
CA TYR A 232 12.28 -19.27 14.85
C TYR A 232 11.02 -20.08 15.18
N THR A 233 10.39 -19.80 16.32
CA THR A 233 9.13 -20.42 16.73
C THR A 233 7.98 -19.42 16.70
N VAL A 234 6.79 -19.92 16.40
CA VAL A 234 5.56 -19.15 16.49
C VAL A 234 4.57 -19.87 17.39
N GLY A 235 3.95 -19.13 18.29
CA GLY A 235 2.90 -19.61 19.18
C GLY A 235 1.90 -18.51 19.45
N TYR A 236 1.06 -18.70 20.47
CA TYR A 236 0.15 -17.65 20.93
C TYR A 236 -0.09 -17.76 22.43
N SER A 237 -0.55 -16.65 23.00
CA SER A 237 -1.10 -16.54 24.34
C SER A 237 -2.41 -15.76 24.28
N ALA A 238 -3.13 -15.66 25.40
CA ALA A 238 -4.28 -14.75 25.51
C ALA A 238 -3.94 -13.30 25.14
N ARG A 239 -2.65 -12.90 25.23
CA ARG A 239 -2.23 -11.54 24.91
C ARG A 239 -2.01 -11.32 23.42
N GLY A 240 -1.46 -12.29 22.70
CA GLY A 240 -1.04 -12.07 21.32
C GLY A 240 -0.28 -13.26 20.74
N LEU A 241 0.02 -13.16 19.45
CA LEU A 241 0.94 -14.07 18.78
C LEU A 241 2.35 -13.91 19.37
N LEU A 242 2.99 -15.03 19.64
CA LEU A 242 4.34 -15.13 20.18
C LEU A 242 5.30 -15.44 19.04
N ILE A 243 6.38 -14.66 18.94
CA ILE A 243 7.51 -14.96 18.05
C ILE A 243 8.73 -15.16 18.94
N ASN A 244 9.27 -16.38 18.97
CA ASN A 244 10.27 -16.82 19.95
C ASN A 244 9.82 -16.55 21.40
N ASP A 245 8.60 -17.00 21.72
CA ASP A 245 7.96 -16.85 23.05
C ASP A 245 7.75 -15.40 23.51
N VAL A 246 7.93 -14.42 22.61
CA VAL A 246 7.74 -12.98 22.89
C VAL A 246 6.46 -12.50 22.20
N PRO A 247 5.45 -12.01 22.95
CA PRO A 247 4.24 -11.47 22.34
C PRO A 247 4.54 -10.23 21.51
N ARG A 248 3.91 -10.11 20.34
CA ARG A 248 4.15 -9.02 19.38
C ARG A 248 2.92 -8.19 19.09
N VAL A 249 3.16 -6.90 18.86
CA VAL A 249 2.24 -6.05 18.10
C VAL A 249 2.51 -6.30 16.62
N LEU A 250 1.49 -6.75 15.89
CA LEU A 250 1.57 -7.07 14.47
C LEU A 250 0.71 -6.10 13.67
N THR A 251 1.38 -5.15 13.03
CA THR A 251 0.81 -4.24 12.03
C THR A 251 0.91 -4.94 10.68
N THR A 252 -0.24 -5.47 10.24
CA THR A 252 -0.36 -6.32 9.05
C THR A 252 -1.13 -5.60 7.96
N GLY A 253 -0.85 -5.87 6.69
CA GLY A 253 -1.58 -5.26 5.58
C GLY A 253 -1.77 -6.23 4.43
N ALA A 254 -2.98 -6.29 3.90
CA ALA A 254 -3.33 -7.17 2.80
C ALA A 254 -2.73 -6.65 1.49
N ILE A 255 -1.94 -7.50 0.84
CA ILE A 255 -1.40 -7.33 -0.51
C ILE A 255 -1.62 -8.65 -1.25
N HIS A 256 -2.64 -8.69 -2.10
CA HIS A 256 -2.95 -9.91 -2.86
C HIS A 256 -2.00 -10.05 -4.04
N TYR A 257 -1.14 -11.08 -3.98
CA TYR A 257 -0.11 -11.29 -5.00
C TYR A 257 -0.66 -11.32 -6.43
N PRO A 258 -1.87 -11.85 -6.74
CA PRO A 258 -2.37 -11.81 -8.11
C PRO A 258 -2.93 -10.46 -8.55
N ARG A 259 -3.16 -9.49 -7.65
CA ARG A 259 -3.67 -8.17 -8.02
C ARG A 259 -2.57 -7.16 -8.37
N SER A 260 -1.32 -7.60 -8.41
CA SER A 260 -0.15 -6.84 -8.87
C SER A 260 0.80 -7.78 -9.62
N THR A 261 1.77 -7.26 -10.37
CA THR A 261 2.75 -8.10 -11.08
C THR A 261 3.94 -8.47 -10.19
N PRO A 262 4.67 -9.56 -10.47
CA PRO A 262 5.88 -9.92 -9.73
C PRO A 262 6.93 -8.80 -9.60
N GLU A 263 7.05 -7.95 -10.63
CA GLU A 263 7.94 -6.78 -10.63
C GLU A 263 7.55 -5.74 -9.56
N MET A 264 6.25 -5.62 -9.25
CA MET A 264 5.75 -4.65 -8.29
C MET A 264 5.95 -5.09 -6.84
N TRP A 265 5.92 -6.40 -6.56
CA TRP A 265 5.85 -6.94 -5.18
C TRP A 265 6.94 -6.40 -4.25
N ASP A 266 8.19 -6.31 -4.72
CA ASP A 266 9.28 -5.78 -3.91
C ASP A 266 9.08 -4.30 -3.55
N SER A 267 8.68 -3.46 -4.52
CA SER A 267 8.38 -2.04 -4.27
C SER A 267 7.20 -1.88 -3.31
N LEU A 268 6.15 -2.69 -3.49
CA LEU A 268 4.98 -2.67 -2.62
C LEU A 268 5.33 -3.06 -1.18
N MET A 269 6.14 -4.11 -0.99
CA MET A 269 6.58 -4.57 0.33
C MET A 269 7.54 -3.59 1.00
N LYS A 270 8.44 -2.95 0.25
CA LYS A 270 9.30 -1.88 0.77
C LYS A 270 8.47 -0.71 1.29
N LYS A 271 7.47 -0.27 0.53
CA LYS A 271 6.53 0.78 0.98
C LYS A 271 5.74 0.32 2.19
N ALA A 272 5.16 -0.87 2.16
CA ALA A 272 4.45 -1.43 3.30
C ALA A 272 5.29 -1.43 4.59
N LYS A 273 6.56 -1.85 4.50
CA LYS A 273 7.52 -1.80 5.61
C LYS A 273 7.81 -0.36 6.06
N LEU A 274 8.07 0.55 5.12
CA LEU A 274 8.29 1.97 5.42
C LEU A 274 7.07 2.61 6.10
N GLY A 275 5.86 2.25 5.68
CA GLY A 275 4.60 2.66 6.30
C GLY A 275 4.34 2.04 7.67
N GLY A 276 5.28 1.27 8.22
CA GLY A 276 5.22 0.73 9.57
C GLY A 276 4.59 -0.66 9.68
N LEU A 277 4.40 -1.38 8.56
CA LEU A 277 4.01 -2.78 8.64
C LEU A 277 5.21 -3.67 8.98
N ASN A 278 4.94 -4.70 9.78
CA ASN A 278 5.88 -5.79 10.03
C ASN A 278 5.43 -7.14 9.45
N THR A 279 4.19 -7.19 8.96
CA THR A 279 3.56 -8.41 8.43
C THR A 279 2.74 -8.09 7.17
N ILE A 280 2.70 -9.01 6.21
CA ILE A 280 1.83 -8.97 5.05
C ILE A 280 0.75 -10.04 5.19
N ASP A 281 -0.47 -9.71 4.78
CA ASP A 281 -1.59 -10.64 4.65
C ASP A 281 -1.84 -10.92 3.17
N THR A 282 -2.11 -12.17 2.82
CA THR A 282 -2.65 -12.49 1.49
C THR A 282 -3.53 -13.72 1.52
N TYR A 283 -4.63 -13.66 0.77
CA TYR A 283 -5.35 -14.85 0.36
C TYR A 283 -4.57 -15.74 -0.61
N VAL A 284 -4.94 -17.02 -0.71
CA VAL A 284 -4.54 -17.93 -1.78
C VAL A 284 -5.72 -18.22 -2.71
N PHE A 285 -5.57 -17.91 -4.00
CA PHE A 285 -6.69 -17.96 -4.96
C PHE A 285 -6.72 -19.30 -5.71
N TRP A 286 -7.62 -20.21 -5.32
CA TRP A 286 -7.63 -21.58 -5.86
C TRP A 286 -7.81 -21.62 -7.39
N ASN A 287 -8.72 -20.83 -7.94
CA ASN A 287 -9.02 -20.83 -9.38
C ASN A 287 -7.84 -20.50 -10.30
N ILE A 288 -6.90 -19.64 -9.89
CA ILE A 288 -5.69 -19.37 -10.67
C ILE A 288 -4.63 -20.46 -10.49
N HIS A 289 -4.63 -21.11 -9.32
CA HIS A 289 -3.65 -22.14 -9.00
C HIS A 289 -4.06 -23.52 -9.52
N GLU A 290 -5.33 -23.75 -9.82
CA GLU A 290 -5.83 -25.00 -10.36
C GLU A 290 -6.93 -24.76 -11.42
N PRO A 291 -6.61 -24.11 -12.56
CA PRO A 291 -7.59 -23.75 -13.58
C PRO A 291 -8.29 -24.98 -14.18
N THR A 292 -7.61 -26.13 -14.20
CA THR A 292 -8.19 -27.44 -14.53
C THR A 292 -7.82 -28.44 -13.44
N LYS A 293 -8.75 -29.31 -13.06
CA LYS A 293 -8.56 -30.28 -11.97
C LYS A 293 -7.25 -31.07 -12.12
N GLY A 294 -6.42 -31.03 -11.09
CA GLY A 294 -5.14 -31.72 -10.99
C GLY A 294 -3.95 -30.99 -11.61
N ASN A 295 -4.17 -29.90 -12.37
CA ASN A 295 -3.10 -29.13 -12.99
C ASN A 295 -2.82 -27.86 -12.18
N TYR A 296 -1.70 -27.83 -11.47
CA TYR A 296 -1.35 -26.76 -10.56
C TYR A 296 -0.34 -25.77 -11.13
N ASP A 297 -0.58 -24.47 -10.96
CA ASP A 297 0.40 -23.42 -11.22
C ASP A 297 0.72 -22.63 -9.95
N PHE A 298 2.00 -22.66 -9.54
CA PHE A 298 2.55 -21.84 -8.46
C PHE A 298 3.87 -21.17 -8.89
N ALA A 299 4.14 -21.10 -10.18
CA ALA A 299 5.47 -20.76 -10.69
C ALA A 299 5.44 -19.68 -11.77
N THR A 300 4.31 -19.49 -12.46
CA THR A 300 4.21 -18.49 -13.51
C THR A 300 3.67 -17.16 -13.00
N ASP A 301 4.25 -16.08 -13.50
CA ASP A 301 3.77 -14.70 -13.37
C ASP A 301 3.10 -14.40 -12.01
N ARG A 302 1.84 -13.95 -12.02
CA ARG A 302 1.04 -13.56 -10.86
C ARG A 302 0.57 -14.73 -10.00
N ALA A 303 0.74 -15.98 -10.44
CA ALA A 303 0.47 -17.18 -9.64
C ALA A 303 1.71 -17.64 -8.85
N ASN A 304 2.86 -16.95 -8.92
CA ASN A 304 4.08 -17.36 -8.25
C ASN A 304 4.11 -17.02 -6.75
N LEU A 305 3.27 -17.69 -5.95
CA LEU A 305 3.22 -17.57 -4.49
C LEU A 305 4.61 -17.82 -3.82
N PRO A 306 5.41 -18.83 -4.21
CA PRO A 306 6.76 -19.02 -3.68
C PRO A 306 7.68 -17.80 -3.89
N LEU A 307 7.58 -17.10 -5.01
CA LEU A 307 8.33 -15.86 -5.23
C LEU A 307 7.83 -14.75 -4.32
N PHE A 308 6.51 -14.55 -4.22
CA PHE A 308 5.93 -13.56 -3.30
C PHE A 308 6.38 -13.77 -1.85
N LEU A 309 6.35 -15.02 -1.35
CA LEU A 309 6.83 -15.37 -0.01
C LEU A 309 8.33 -15.13 0.17
N ARG A 310 9.17 -15.38 -0.86
CA ARG A 310 10.59 -15.01 -0.82
C ARG A 310 10.76 -13.50 -0.73
N THR A 311 10.02 -12.74 -1.54
CA THR A 311 10.09 -11.28 -1.54
C THR A 311 9.71 -10.69 -0.17
N ALA A 312 8.70 -11.26 0.50
CA ALA A 312 8.32 -10.85 1.86
C ALA A 312 9.44 -11.11 2.88
N ARG A 313 10.02 -12.32 2.84
CA ARG A 313 11.16 -12.70 3.67
C ARG A 313 12.36 -11.79 3.45
N ASP A 314 12.72 -11.53 2.19
CA ASP A 314 13.89 -10.74 1.82
C ASP A 314 13.70 -9.26 2.19
N ASN A 315 12.45 -8.80 2.26
CA ASN A 315 12.09 -7.50 2.84
C ASN A 315 11.94 -7.52 4.37
N GLY A 316 12.17 -8.66 5.03
CA GLY A 316 12.07 -8.81 6.49
C GLY A 316 10.66 -8.59 7.04
N LEU A 317 9.64 -9.02 6.29
CA LEU A 317 8.23 -8.97 6.65
C LEU A 317 7.71 -10.39 6.90
N PHE A 318 6.97 -10.58 8.00
CA PHE A 318 6.22 -11.81 8.23
C PHE A 318 5.03 -11.93 7.28
N VAL A 319 4.41 -13.11 7.20
CA VAL A 319 3.23 -13.37 6.37
C VAL A 319 2.15 -14.10 7.17
N MET A 320 0.94 -13.56 7.17
CA MET A 320 -0.30 -14.28 7.49
C MET A 320 -0.88 -14.83 6.18
N LEU A 321 -0.84 -16.15 6.00
CA LEU A 321 -1.25 -16.78 4.73
C LEU A 321 -2.68 -17.31 4.82
N ARG A 322 -3.64 -16.59 4.25
CA ARG A 322 -5.06 -16.95 4.31
C ARG A 322 -5.41 -17.90 3.18
N ILE A 323 -5.29 -19.21 3.41
CA ILE A 323 -5.43 -20.20 2.33
C ILE A 323 -6.86 -20.24 1.79
N GLY A 324 -7.87 -20.08 2.66
CA GLY A 324 -9.27 -20.29 2.32
C GLY A 324 -9.62 -21.79 2.34
N PRO A 325 -10.07 -22.42 1.23
CA PRO A 325 -9.89 -21.95 -0.14
C PRO A 325 -11.06 -21.17 -0.73
N TYR A 326 -12.18 -21.09 -0.01
CA TYR A 326 -13.09 -19.96 -0.17
C TYR A 326 -12.43 -18.71 0.43
N VAL A 327 -12.33 -17.65 -0.35
CA VAL A 327 -11.66 -16.41 0.04
C VAL A 327 -12.55 -15.18 -0.08
N CYS A 328 -13.76 -15.30 -0.64
CA CYS A 328 -14.60 -14.15 -1.02
C CYS A 328 -13.82 -13.14 -1.88
N SER A 329 -13.23 -12.13 -1.23
CA SER A 329 -12.26 -11.18 -1.74
C SER A 329 -12.72 -10.40 -2.97
N GLU A 330 -14.02 -10.28 -3.20
CA GLU A 330 -14.55 -9.70 -4.45
C GLU A 330 -13.97 -10.36 -5.70
N TRP A 331 -13.58 -11.63 -5.57
CA TRP A 331 -12.88 -12.40 -6.56
C TRP A 331 -13.82 -13.39 -7.24
N ASN A 332 -13.56 -13.69 -8.51
CA ASN A 332 -14.40 -14.56 -9.32
C ASN A 332 -14.60 -15.91 -8.60
N TYR A 333 -15.87 -16.28 -8.43
CA TYR A 333 -16.32 -17.47 -7.74
C TYR A 333 -15.87 -17.64 -6.28
N GLY A 334 -15.53 -16.53 -5.60
CA GLY A 334 -15.00 -16.56 -4.23
C GLY A 334 -13.68 -17.31 -4.11
N GLY A 335 -12.95 -17.46 -5.23
CA GLY A 335 -11.71 -18.23 -5.33
C GLY A 335 -11.87 -19.65 -5.86
N PHE A 336 -13.08 -20.22 -5.92
CA PHE A 336 -13.27 -21.59 -6.37
C PHE A 336 -13.00 -21.76 -7.88
N PRO A 337 -12.34 -22.85 -8.30
CA PRO A 337 -12.21 -23.15 -9.71
C PRO A 337 -13.56 -23.60 -10.27
N GLN A 338 -13.85 -23.19 -11.50
CA GLN A 338 -15.12 -23.47 -12.16
C GLN A 338 -15.42 -24.97 -12.27
N TRP A 339 -14.41 -25.82 -12.50
CA TRP A 339 -14.62 -27.26 -12.63
C TRP A 339 -15.19 -27.92 -11.35
N LEU A 340 -15.06 -27.27 -10.17
CA LEU A 340 -15.49 -27.83 -8.89
C LEU A 340 -17.00 -28.08 -8.86
N ARG A 341 -17.80 -27.24 -9.55
CA ARG A 341 -19.27 -27.39 -9.58
C ARG A 341 -19.74 -28.64 -10.33
N HIS A 342 -18.88 -29.23 -11.16
CA HIS A 342 -19.19 -30.43 -11.94
C HIS A 342 -18.86 -31.72 -11.17
N GLU A 343 -18.29 -31.60 -9.96
CA GLU A 343 -18.06 -32.76 -9.11
C GLU A 343 -19.41 -33.36 -8.67
N PRO A 344 -19.57 -34.70 -8.75
CA PRO A 344 -20.82 -35.35 -8.35
C PRO A 344 -21.19 -35.01 -6.90
N ASP A 345 -22.48 -34.69 -6.70
CA ASP A 345 -23.10 -34.41 -5.39
C ASP A 345 -22.38 -33.33 -4.56
N VAL A 346 -21.67 -32.42 -5.24
CA VAL A 346 -20.94 -31.35 -4.59
C VAL A 346 -21.92 -30.28 -4.09
N VAL A 347 -21.74 -29.88 -2.84
CA VAL A 347 -22.37 -28.69 -2.26
C VAL A 347 -21.25 -27.91 -1.60
N PHE A 348 -21.11 -26.64 -1.94
CA PHE A 348 -19.95 -25.88 -1.49
C PHE A 348 -20.10 -25.52 -0.01
N ARG A 349 -18.95 -25.51 0.70
CA ARG A 349 -18.84 -25.00 2.08
C ARG A 349 -19.80 -25.69 3.06
N THR A 350 -19.99 -26.99 2.92
CA THR A 350 -20.77 -27.81 3.85
C THR A 350 -20.14 -29.18 4.00
N PHE A 351 -20.75 -30.06 4.80
CA PHE A 351 -20.29 -31.43 5.05
C PHE A 351 -20.50 -32.38 3.85
N SER A 352 -20.31 -31.87 2.63
CA SER A 352 -20.27 -32.65 1.40
C SER A 352 -18.92 -33.31 1.25
N LYS A 353 -18.88 -34.65 1.20
CA LYS A 353 -17.64 -35.41 1.00
C LYS A 353 -16.90 -34.96 -0.27
N SER A 354 -17.64 -34.74 -1.35
CA SER A 354 -17.10 -34.31 -2.64
C SER A 354 -16.35 -32.97 -2.54
N PHE A 355 -16.96 -32.01 -1.83
CA PHE A 355 -16.34 -30.71 -1.58
C PHE A 355 -15.13 -30.82 -0.63
N MET A 356 -15.31 -31.51 0.50
CA MET A 356 -14.27 -31.69 1.52
C MET A 356 -13.01 -32.37 0.98
N ASP A 357 -13.15 -33.43 0.19
CA ASP A 357 -12.01 -34.13 -0.43
C ASP A 357 -11.22 -33.20 -1.37
N ASN A 358 -11.91 -32.40 -2.19
CA ASN A 358 -11.28 -31.46 -3.10
C ASN A 358 -10.63 -30.28 -2.35
N MET A 359 -11.28 -29.74 -1.33
CA MET A 359 -10.72 -28.71 -0.46
C MET A 359 -9.46 -29.20 0.27
N GLN A 360 -9.51 -30.38 0.89
CA GLN A 360 -8.36 -30.95 1.60
C GLN A 360 -7.18 -31.17 0.65
N ARG A 361 -7.44 -31.64 -0.58
CA ARG A 361 -6.40 -31.81 -1.61
C ARG A 361 -5.74 -30.49 -1.97
N PHE A 362 -6.53 -29.43 -2.20
CA PHE A 362 -5.97 -28.12 -2.53
C PHE A 362 -5.21 -27.49 -1.36
N VAL A 363 -5.79 -27.48 -0.16
CA VAL A 363 -5.12 -26.96 1.04
C VAL A 363 -3.82 -27.73 1.30
N GLY A 364 -3.84 -29.06 1.18
CA GLY A 364 -2.64 -29.89 1.30
C GLY A 364 -1.59 -29.58 0.24
N LYS A 365 -2.00 -29.26 -1.00
CA LYS A 365 -1.09 -28.79 -2.05
C LYS A 365 -0.45 -27.45 -1.69
N VAL A 366 -1.22 -26.48 -1.21
CA VAL A 366 -0.70 -25.18 -0.76
C VAL A 366 0.30 -25.37 0.37
N VAL A 367 -0.05 -26.14 1.42
CA VAL A 367 0.85 -26.45 2.54
C VAL A 367 2.12 -27.14 2.05
N SER A 368 2.03 -28.07 1.09
CA SER A 368 3.20 -28.72 0.50
C SER A 368 4.15 -27.72 -0.19
N VAL A 369 3.59 -26.80 -0.98
CA VAL A 369 4.36 -25.75 -1.69
C VAL A 369 4.98 -24.77 -0.70
N THR A 370 4.28 -24.44 0.39
CA THR A 370 4.69 -23.42 1.34
C THR A 370 5.51 -23.94 2.52
N ARG A 371 5.68 -25.27 2.68
CA ARG A 371 6.38 -25.87 3.83
C ARG A 371 7.79 -25.30 4.09
N LYS A 372 8.56 -25.01 3.05
CA LYS A 372 9.90 -24.40 3.19
C LYS A 372 9.90 -22.92 3.62
N TYR A 373 8.72 -22.31 3.71
CA TYR A 373 8.51 -20.93 4.15
C TYR A 373 7.95 -20.84 5.57
N MET A 374 7.90 -21.97 6.28
CA MET A 374 7.57 -22.08 7.69
C MET A 374 8.73 -21.55 8.56
N PRO A 375 8.44 -21.13 9.81
CA PRO A 375 9.39 -20.43 10.65
C PRO A 375 10.59 -21.30 11.05
N GLU A 376 10.45 -22.63 11.13
CA GLU A 376 11.55 -23.55 11.41
C GLU A 376 12.62 -23.60 10.28
N TYR A 377 12.29 -23.08 9.09
CA TYR A 377 13.22 -22.92 7.97
C TYR A 377 13.64 -21.45 7.77
N GLY A 378 13.32 -20.56 8.72
CA GLY A 378 13.53 -19.12 8.59
C GLY A 378 12.64 -18.45 7.55
N GLY A 379 11.56 -19.11 7.13
CA GLY A 379 10.57 -18.53 6.23
C GLY A 379 9.65 -17.54 6.96
N PRO A 380 8.87 -16.72 6.23
CA PRO A 380 8.13 -15.61 6.82
C PRO A 380 6.76 -15.96 7.38
N ILE A 381 6.23 -17.17 7.13
CA ILE A 381 4.85 -17.51 7.50
C ILE A 381 4.74 -17.60 9.03
N ILE A 382 3.80 -16.85 9.61
CA ILE A 382 3.52 -16.84 11.06
C ILE A 382 2.11 -17.32 11.43
N GLY A 383 1.28 -17.60 10.45
CA GLY A 383 -0.06 -18.12 10.66
C GLY A 383 -0.73 -18.46 9.35
N MET A 384 -1.75 -19.31 9.43
CA MET A 384 -2.55 -19.72 8.27
C MET A 384 -4.04 -19.63 8.57
N GLN A 385 -4.84 -19.19 7.60
CA GLN A 385 -6.30 -19.24 7.71
C GLN A 385 -6.88 -20.39 6.89
N ILE A 386 -7.82 -21.13 7.48
CA ILE A 386 -8.70 -22.06 6.78
C ILE A 386 -10.11 -21.48 6.73
N GLU A 387 -10.85 -21.70 5.64
CA GLU A 387 -12.13 -21.03 5.35
C GLU A 387 -12.03 -19.49 5.35
N ASN A 388 -13.16 -18.82 5.14
CA ASN A 388 -13.29 -17.38 5.28
C ASN A 388 -14.72 -16.98 5.65
N GLU A 389 -14.90 -16.30 6.79
CA GLU A 389 -16.20 -15.79 7.26
C GLU A 389 -17.31 -16.85 7.27
N TYR A 390 -16.95 -18.09 7.62
CA TYR A 390 -17.90 -19.20 7.56
C TYR A 390 -19.02 -19.08 8.59
N GLY A 391 -18.75 -18.49 9.76
CA GLY A 391 -19.75 -18.31 10.81
C GLY A 391 -20.97 -17.49 10.37
N ASP A 392 -20.84 -16.60 9.38
CA ASP A 392 -21.97 -15.84 8.82
C ASP A 392 -22.91 -16.72 7.98
N HIS A 393 -22.45 -17.87 7.49
CA HIS A 393 -23.20 -18.79 6.64
C HIS A 393 -23.47 -20.16 7.29
N GLN A 394 -22.75 -20.50 8.37
CA GLN A 394 -22.79 -21.81 9.01
C GLN A 394 -24.22 -22.26 9.37
N TRP A 395 -25.07 -21.33 9.82
CA TRP A 395 -26.44 -21.60 10.23
C TRP A 395 -27.33 -22.13 9.10
N GLU A 396 -27.03 -21.78 7.84
CA GLU A 396 -27.80 -22.20 6.66
C GLU A 396 -27.78 -23.71 6.48
N PHE A 397 -26.64 -24.33 6.82
CA PHE A 397 -26.42 -25.76 6.65
C PHE A 397 -26.79 -26.57 7.91
N GLY A 398 -27.37 -25.94 8.93
CA GLY A 398 -27.78 -26.60 10.17
C GLY A 398 -26.65 -27.41 10.83
N GLU A 399 -26.92 -28.68 11.15
CA GLU A 399 -25.94 -29.56 11.78
C GLU A 399 -24.73 -29.86 10.87
N ASP A 400 -24.93 -29.95 9.55
CA ASP A 400 -23.84 -30.17 8.61
C ASP A 400 -22.88 -28.97 8.55
N GLY A 401 -23.38 -27.75 8.78
CA GLY A 401 -22.52 -26.57 8.94
C GLY A 401 -21.58 -26.69 10.13
N ASN A 402 -22.07 -27.18 11.27
CA ASN A 402 -21.25 -27.42 12.46
C ASN A 402 -20.20 -28.52 12.19
N ARG A 403 -20.62 -29.64 11.61
CA ARG A 403 -19.73 -30.75 11.28
C ARG A 403 -18.64 -30.34 10.30
N TYR A 404 -18.96 -29.46 9.34
CA TYR A 404 -18.00 -28.93 8.39
C TYR A 404 -16.99 -27.98 9.06
N ALA A 405 -17.43 -27.10 9.95
CA ALA A 405 -16.52 -26.23 10.71
C ALA A 405 -15.54 -27.06 11.57
N ASP A 406 -16.04 -28.08 12.26
CA ASP A 406 -15.21 -29.01 13.04
C ASP A 406 -14.23 -29.78 12.13
N TRP A 407 -14.68 -30.23 10.96
CA TRP A 407 -13.84 -30.89 9.97
C TRP A 407 -12.76 -29.95 9.42
N CYS A 408 -13.05 -28.67 9.21
CA CYS A 408 -12.04 -27.68 8.81
C CYS A 408 -10.94 -27.60 9.86
N GLY A 409 -11.30 -27.47 11.14
CA GLY A 409 -10.34 -27.48 12.25
C GLY A 409 -9.49 -28.76 12.31
N ALA A 410 -10.12 -29.93 12.21
CA ALA A 410 -9.41 -31.21 12.20
C ALA A 410 -8.48 -31.35 10.98
N THR A 411 -8.93 -30.89 9.81
CA THR A 411 -8.14 -30.90 8.58
C THR A 411 -6.92 -29.99 8.67
N ALA A 412 -7.10 -28.77 9.18
CA ALA A 412 -6.02 -27.83 9.44
C ALA A 412 -4.93 -28.43 10.35
N GLN A 413 -5.35 -29.06 11.46
CA GLN A 413 -4.43 -29.74 12.38
C GLN A 413 -3.71 -30.95 11.74
N SER A 414 -4.39 -31.69 10.86
CA SER A 414 -3.85 -32.90 10.23
C SER A 414 -2.58 -32.66 9.40
N PHE A 415 -2.34 -31.42 8.95
CA PHE A 415 -1.14 -31.07 8.17
C PHE A 415 0.14 -30.94 9.01
N ASN A 416 0.02 -30.97 10.34
CA ASN A 416 1.11 -30.94 11.31
C ASN A 416 2.14 -29.84 11.00
N ILE A 417 1.65 -28.60 10.96
CA ILE A 417 2.45 -27.38 10.77
C ILE A 417 2.71 -26.69 12.11
N THR A 418 3.76 -25.88 12.18
CA THR A 418 4.28 -25.26 13.40
C THR A 418 3.66 -23.89 13.72
N VAL A 419 2.86 -23.34 12.82
CA VAL A 419 2.21 -22.03 12.98
C VAL A 419 0.74 -22.18 13.37
N PRO A 420 0.16 -21.21 14.11
CA PRO A 420 -1.24 -21.22 14.47
C PRO A 420 -2.18 -21.16 13.26
N TRP A 421 -3.33 -21.81 13.39
CA TRP A 421 -4.45 -21.68 12.46
C TRP A 421 -5.47 -20.66 12.96
N ILE A 422 -6.03 -19.89 12.04
CA ILE A 422 -7.06 -18.89 12.30
C ILE A 422 -8.31 -19.13 11.45
N MET A 423 -9.46 -18.61 11.88
CA MET A 423 -10.71 -18.53 11.13
C MET A 423 -11.41 -17.21 11.44
N CYS A 424 -11.62 -16.37 10.43
CA CYS A 424 -12.29 -15.07 10.62
C CYS A 424 -13.81 -15.20 10.64
N ARG A 425 -14.46 -14.33 11.42
CA ARG A 425 -15.92 -14.31 11.70
C ARG A 425 -16.50 -15.70 12.01
N GLN A 426 -15.73 -16.51 12.72
CA GLN A 426 -16.13 -17.84 13.17
C GLN A 426 -16.65 -17.76 14.61
N TYR A 427 -17.98 -17.68 14.76
CA TYR A 427 -18.62 -17.42 16.06
C TYR A 427 -18.64 -18.64 16.98
N TYR A 428 -18.67 -19.83 16.40
CA TYR A 428 -18.70 -21.10 17.14
C TYR A 428 -17.28 -21.65 17.31
N PRO A 429 -16.94 -22.20 18.49
CA PRO A 429 -15.61 -22.72 18.75
C PRO A 429 -15.23 -23.83 17.78
N VAL A 430 -14.07 -23.71 17.15
CA VAL A 430 -13.42 -24.78 16.37
C VAL A 430 -12.12 -25.14 17.09
N ALA A 431 -11.93 -26.42 17.39
CA ALA A 431 -10.82 -26.87 18.23
C ALA A 431 -9.46 -26.42 17.65
N GLN A 432 -8.62 -25.82 18.50
CA GLN A 432 -7.26 -25.33 18.19
C GLN A 432 -7.15 -24.39 16.97
N VAL A 433 -8.24 -23.70 16.61
CA VAL A 433 -8.25 -22.64 15.61
C VAL A 433 -8.63 -21.34 16.30
N ILE A 434 -7.85 -20.27 16.08
CA ILE A 434 -8.08 -18.96 16.69
C ILE A 434 -9.20 -18.25 15.91
N PRO A 435 -10.34 -17.92 16.55
CA PRO A 435 -11.38 -17.13 15.90
C PRO A 435 -10.94 -15.66 15.82
N THR A 436 -11.09 -15.03 14.66
CA THR A 436 -10.68 -13.63 14.42
C THR A 436 -11.84 -12.78 13.92
N GLN A 437 -11.69 -11.45 13.93
CA GLN A 437 -12.76 -10.51 13.59
C GLN A 437 -12.47 -9.75 12.29
N ASN A 438 -13.54 -9.43 11.54
CA ASN A 438 -13.54 -8.59 10.35
C ASN A 438 -14.69 -7.60 10.45
N ASP A 439 -14.39 -6.31 10.39
CA ASP A 439 -15.39 -5.22 10.32
C ASP A 439 -14.69 -3.87 10.07
N PHE A 440 -15.44 -2.76 10.01
CA PHE A 440 -14.90 -1.41 10.10
C PHE A 440 -14.41 -1.08 11.52
N TYR A 441 -15.02 -1.69 12.54
CA TYR A 441 -14.69 -1.57 13.96
C TYR A 441 -14.89 -2.91 14.67
N CYS A 442 -13.86 -3.41 15.35
CA CYS A 442 -13.95 -4.68 16.09
C CYS A 442 -13.86 -4.54 17.62
N ASP A 443 -13.67 -3.32 18.14
CA ASP A 443 -13.49 -3.11 19.58
C ASP A 443 -14.72 -3.50 20.42
N GLN A 444 -15.93 -3.36 19.87
CA GLN A 444 -17.18 -3.71 20.57
C GLN A 444 -17.37 -5.21 20.84
N TYR A 445 -16.57 -6.08 20.21
CA TYR A 445 -16.71 -7.53 20.36
C TYR A 445 -15.79 -8.10 21.44
N LEU A 446 -14.76 -7.35 21.84
CA LEU A 446 -13.66 -7.85 22.69
C LEU A 446 -14.14 -8.38 24.04
N ASP A 447 -15.02 -7.67 24.74
CA ASP A 447 -15.49 -8.11 26.06
C ASP A 447 -16.19 -9.48 25.99
N ARG A 448 -17.11 -9.67 25.02
CA ARG A 448 -17.79 -10.96 24.80
C ARG A 448 -16.84 -12.04 24.30
N TYR A 449 -15.87 -11.67 23.49
CA TYR A 449 -14.86 -12.58 22.98
C TYR A 449 -13.96 -13.11 24.12
N HIS A 450 -13.51 -12.25 25.03
CA HIS A 450 -12.70 -12.66 26.20
C HIS A 450 -13.47 -13.57 27.15
N GLU A 451 -14.78 -13.37 27.31
CA GLU A 451 -15.63 -14.28 28.10
C GLU A 451 -15.74 -15.67 27.45
N ALA A 452 -15.90 -15.74 26.14
CA ALA A 452 -16.06 -16.99 25.41
C ALA A 452 -14.72 -17.72 25.12
N TYR A 453 -13.64 -16.97 24.92
CA TYR A 453 -12.36 -17.43 24.40
C TYR A 453 -11.14 -16.83 25.13
N PRO A 454 -11.06 -16.95 26.48
CA PRO A 454 -10.02 -16.29 27.28
C PRO A 454 -8.58 -16.74 26.97
N GLN A 455 -8.40 -17.85 26.25
CA GLN A 455 -7.10 -18.39 25.86
C GLN A 455 -6.56 -17.84 24.54
N PHE A 456 -7.41 -17.24 23.70
CA PHE A 456 -7.04 -16.82 22.36
C PHE A 456 -6.68 -15.33 22.29
N PRO A 457 -5.73 -14.94 21.43
CA PRO A 457 -5.37 -13.54 21.26
C PRO A 457 -6.43 -12.77 20.47
N ASP A 458 -6.52 -11.48 20.74
CA ASP A 458 -7.36 -10.56 19.96
C ASP A 458 -6.73 -10.25 18.60
N MET A 459 -7.39 -10.72 17.54
CA MET A 459 -6.92 -10.55 16.18
C MET A 459 -8.01 -9.97 15.27
N TRP A 460 -7.68 -8.83 14.66
CA TRP A 460 -8.51 -8.18 13.64
C TRP A 460 -7.93 -8.44 12.25
N THR A 461 -8.50 -9.41 11.53
CA THR A 461 -7.97 -9.91 10.25
C THR A 461 -8.39 -9.10 9.04
N GLU A 462 -9.45 -8.31 9.15
CA GLU A 462 -9.81 -7.33 8.13
C GLU A 462 -10.36 -6.06 8.76
N MET A 463 -9.48 -5.08 8.93
CA MET A 463 -9.89 -3.69 9.15
C MET A 463 -10.03 -3.04 7.77
N TRP A 464 -11.24 -2.64 7.42
CA TRP A 464 -11.53 -2.08 6.10
C TRP A 464 -11.20 -0.57 6.04
N PRO A 465 -10.12 -0.13 5.37
CA PRO A 465 -9.74 1.28 5.27
C PRO A 465 -10.47 1.99 4.13
N GLY A 466 -11.46 1.34 3.51
CA GLY A 466 -12.20 1.79 2.35
C GLY A 466 -13.16 0.68 1.92
N TRP A 467 -13.49 0.59 0.63
CA TRP A 467 -14.43 -0.42 0.12
C TRP A 467 -14.19 -0.70 -1.37
N PHE A 468 -14.65 -1.85 -1.86
CA PHE A 468 -14.65 -2.15 -3.29
C PHE A 468 -15.70 -1.33 -4.04
N GLN A 469 -15.52 -1.16 -5.34
CA GLN A 469 -16.43 -0.39 -6.19
C GLN A 469 -17.00 -1.25 -7.32
N ARG A 470 -18.23 -0.94 -7.74
CA ARG A 470 -18.91 -1.59 -8.85
C ARG A 470 -19.13 -0.64 -10.04
N TRP A 471 -19.40 -1.21 -11.21
CA TRP A 471 -19.70 -0.42 -12.41
C TRP A 471 -20.91 0.50 -12.22
N GLY A 472 -20.70 1.80 -12.40
CA GLY A 472 -21.74 2.82 -12.26
C GLY A 472 -21.99 3.30 -10.82
N GLU A 473 -21.17 2.90 -9.85
CA GLU A 473 -21.15 3.49 -8.52
C GLU A 473 -20.15 4.66 -8.43
N ALA A 474 -20.41 5.58 -7.50
CA ALA A 474 -19.43 6.55 -7.06
C ALA A 474 -18.33 5.87 -6.24
N ALA A 475 -17.10 6.38 -6.29
CA ALA A 475 -15.96 5.76 -5.63
C ALA A 475 -16.07 5.89 -4.10
N PRO A 476 -16.11 4.79 -3.34
CA PRO A 476 -16.08 4.85 -1.87
C PRO A 476 -14.70 5.29 -1.37
N TYR A 477 -14.68 5.98 -0.23
CA TYR A 477 -13.46 6.28 0.49
C TYR A 477 -13.74 6.33 1.99
N ARG A 478 -12.75 6.04 2.84
CA ARG A 478 -12.88 6.12 4.30
C ARG A 478 -11.88 7.16 4.85
N PRO A 479 -12.35 8.17 5.59
CA PRO A 479 -11.47 9.18 6.18
C PRO A 479 -10.36 8.58 7.05
N ILE A 480 -9.15 9.13 6.96
CA ILE A 480 -8.00 8.59 7.69
C ILE A 480 -8.09 8.85 9.20
N GLU A 481 -8.80 9.89 9.60
CA GLU A 481 -9.11 10.20 10.98
C GLU A 481 -9.94 9.08 11.63
N ASP A 482 -10.96 8.59 10.91
CA ASP A 482 -11.80 7.48 11.36
C ASP A 482 -11.03 6.15 11.38
N ILE A 483 -10.23 5.87 10.36
CA ILE A 483 -9.36 4.68 10.34
C ILE A 483 -8.41 4.72 11.54
N SER A 484 -7.73 5.84 11.76
CA SER A 484 -6.78 6.00 12.87
C SER A 484 -7.48 5.88 14.22
N TYR A 485 -8.70 6.40 14.34
CA TYR A 485 -9.53 6.24 15.52
C TYR A 485 -9.87 4.78 15.79
N ALA A 486 -10.36 4.05 14.80
CA ALA A 486 -10.71 2.64 14.92
C ALA A 486 -9.50 1.78 15.33
N VAL A 487 -8.34 2.01 14.70
CA VAL A 487 -7.06 1.33 15.00
C VAL A 487 -6.58 1.67 16.42
N ALA A 488 -6.54 2.95 16.79
CA ALA A 488 -6.11 3.36 18.12
C ALA A 488 -7.02 2.80 19.22
N LYS A 489 -8.34 2.78 18.96
CA LYS A 489 -9.34 2.20 19.88
C LYS A 489 -9.18 0.69 20.04
N TRP A 490 -8.88 -0.03 18.95
CA TRP A 490 -8.55 -1.46 19.01
C TRP A 490 -7.39 -1.74 19.96
N PHE A 491 -6.27 -1.03 19.80
CA PHE A 491 -5.12 -1.18 20.72
C PHE A 491 -5.43 -0.69 22.14
N ALA A 492 -6.24 0.36 22.29
CA ALA A 492 -6.69 0.83 23.59
C ALA A 492 -7.45 -0.27 24.35
N TYR A 493 -8.18 -1.15 23.67
CA TYR A 493 -9.02 -2.18 24.28
C TYR A 493 -8.31 -3.52 24.51
N GLY A 494 -7.06 -3.67 24.06
CA GLY A 494 -6.33 -4.93 24.19
C GLY A 494 -5.94 -5.59 22.88
N GLY A 495 -6.26 -5.03 21.71
CA GLY A 495 -5.79 -5.59 20.44
C GLY A 495 -4.26 -5.73 20.36
N THR A 496 -3.76 -6.79 19.70
CA THR A 496 -2.32 -6.94 19.37
C THR A 496 -2.04 -7.23 17.90
N TYR A 497 -3.02 -7.70 17.16
CA TYR A 497 -2.92 -7.93 15.72
C TYR A 497 -3.97 -7.12 14.98
N ILE A 498 -3.56 -6.45 13.91
CA ILE A 498 -4.46 -5.79 12.97
C ILE A 498 -3.99 -6.01 11.55
N SER A 499 -4.91 -6.26 10.61
CA SER A 499 -4.65 -6.38 9.19
C SER A 499 -5.50 -5.39 8.38
N TYR A 500 -4.85 -4.47 7.67
CA TYR A 500 -5.48 -3.51 6.76
C TYR A 500 -5.97 -4.23 5.51
N TYR A 501 -7.29 -4.38 5.33
CA TYR A 501 -7.90 -4.99 4.14
C TYR A 501 -8.62 -3.91 3.31
N MET A 502 -7.98 -3.24 2.34
CA MET A 502 -6.66 -3.53 1.76
C MET A 502 -5.58 -2.52 2.13
N TYR A 503 -4.34 -3.00 2.27
CA TYR A 503 -3.19 -2.10 2.32
C TYR A 503 -2.79 -1.67 0.90
N GLN A 504 -2.68 -2.63 -0.01
CA GLN A 504 -2.69 -2.42 -1.45
C GLN A 504 -3.75 -3.31 -2.07
N GLY A 505 -4.75 -2.70 -2.70
CA GLY A 505 -5.83 -3.46 -3.32
C GLY A 505 -5.47 -3.96 -4.73
N GLY A 506 -5.03 -3.08 -5.62
CA GLY A 506 -4.50 -3.43 -6.94
C GLY A 506 -5.55 -3.55 -8.05
N THR A 507 -5.35 -4.49 -8.98
CA THR A 507 -6.17 -4.63 -10.20
C THR A 507 -6.67 -6.07 -10.35
N ASN A 508 -7.97 -6.23 -10.62
CA ASN A 508 -8.58 -7.47 -11.09
C ASN A 508 -8.27 -7.70 -12.58
N PHE A 509 -7.02 -8.07 -12.89
CA PHE A 509 -6.61 -8.35 -14.27
C PHE A 509 -7.39 -9.53 -14.87
N GLY A 510 -7.56 -9.49 -16.19
CA GLY A 510 -8.33 -10.51 -16.90
C GLY A 510 -9.79 -10.53 -16.47
N ARG A 511 -10.28 -11.73 -16.11
CA ARG A 511 -11.69 -11.98 -15.81
C ARG A 511 -11.93 -12.39 -14.35
N THR A 512 -11.04 -11.98 -13.45
CA THR A 512 -10.97 -12.51 -12.08
C THR A 512 -11.78 -11.75 -11.04
N SER A 513 -12.55 -10.73 -11.42
CA SER A 513 -13.45 -10.01 -10.50
C SER A 513 -14.74 -10.78 -10.24
N GLY A 514 -15.34 -10.57 -9.07
CA GLY A 514 -16.74 -10.92 -8.82
C GLY A 514 -17.74 -10.14 -9.71
N PRO A 515 -19.04 -10.41 -9.60
CA PRO A 515 -20.05 -9.88 -10.52
C PRO A 515 -20.15 -8.35 -10.43
N PHE A 516 -20.03 -7.66 -11.57
CA PHE A 516 -20.12 -6.20 -11.68
C PHE A 516 -19.05 -5.40 -10.90
N ILE A 517 -18.06 -6.06 -10.31
CA ILE A 517 -16.96 -5.38 -9.63
C ILE A 517 -16.04 -4.76 -10.69
N LEU A 518 -15.47 -3.61 -10.37
CA LEU A 518 -14.55 -2.92 -11.25
C LEU A 518 -13.29 -3.76 -11.52
N THR A 519 -12.62 -3.43 -12.63
CA THR A 519 -11.27 -3.93 -12.90
C THR A 519 -10.28 -3.33 -11.91
N SER A 520 -10.47 -2.05 -11.54
CA SER A 520 -9.76 -1.48 -10.40
C SER A 520 -10.24 -2.11 -9.10
N TYR A 521 -9.30 -2.52 -8.26
CA TYR A 521 -9.55 -2.91 -6.87
C TYR A 521 -8.75 -1.99 -5.94
N ASP A 522 -8.71 -0.68 -6.22
CA ASP A 522 -7.97 0.32 -5.44
C ASP A 522 -8.31 0.28 -3.94
N TYR A 523 -9.59 0.08 -3.63
CA TYR A 523 -10.14 -0.06 -2.27
C TYR A 523 -9.97 1.19 -1.39
N ASP A 524 -9.46 2.31 -1.93
CA ASP A 524 -8.96 3.43 -1.14
C ASP A 524 -7.88 2.96 -0.14
N GLY A 525 -7.01 2.04 -0.58
CA GLY A 525 -5.90 1.50 0.21
C GLY A 525 -4.83 2.56 0.55
N PHE A 526 -3.84 2.18 1.37
CA PHE A 526 -2.72 3.06 1.72
C PHE A 526 -1.69 3.17 0.59
N ILE A 527 -1.64 2.16 -0.26
CA ILE A 527 -0.99 2.19 -1.56
C ILE A 527 -2.08 2.02 -2.61
N ASP A 528 -2.14 2.94 -3.57
CA ASP A 528 -3.15 2.95 -4.63
C ASP A 528 -2.99 1.77 -5.60
N GLU A 529 -3.96 1.59 -6.49
CA GLU A 529 -3.98 0.53 -7.52
C GLU A 529 -2.64 0.36 -8.25
N TYR A 530 -1.96 1.48 -8.52
CA TYR A 530 -0.76 1.59 -9.34
C TYR A 530 0.53 1.41 -8.54
N GLY A 531 0.45 1.29 -7.21
CA GLY A 531 1.60 1.14 -6.33
C GLY A 531 2.20 2.47 -5.85
N LEU A 532 1.46 3.58 -5.89
CA LEU A 532 1.85 4.86 -5.28
C LEU A 532 1.23 5.00 -3.89
N GLU A 533 1.92 5.67 -2.98
CA GLU A 533 1.42 6.01 -1.65
C GLU A 533 0.19 6.92 -1.78
N ASN A 534 -0.91 6.51 -1.13
CA ASN A 534 -2.16 7.27 -1.11
C ASN A 534 -2.07 8.34 -0.01
N TRP A 535 -1.76 9.57 -0.38
CA TRP A 535 -1.68 10.71 0.54
C TRP A 535 -3.05 11.37 0.74
N PRO A 536 -3.39 11.82 1.97
CA PRO A 536 -2.58 11.82 3.19
C PRO A 536 -2.60 10.50 3.98
N LYS A 537 -3.37 9.50 3.51
CA LYS A 537 -3.70 8.28 4.24
C LYS A 537 -2.47 7.50 4.72
N TYR A 538 -1.51 7.32 3.83
CA TYR A 538 -0.26 6.62 4.08
C TYR A 538 0.57 7.29 5.19
N LEU A 539 0.72 8.62 5.18
CA LEU A 539 1.53 9.35 6.16
C LEU A 539 0.95 9.23 7.57
N HIS A 540 -0.35 9.48 7.69
CA HIS A 540 -0.99 9.50 9.01
C HIS A 540 -0.96 8.11 9.65
N LEU A 541 -1.18 7.05 8.86
CA LEU A 541 -1.03 5.70 9.37
C LEU A 541 0.42 5.38 9.79
N GLN A 542 1.41 5.83 9.03
CA GLN A 542 2.82 5.66 9.38
C GLN A 542 3.15 6.33 10.72
N GLU A 543 2.64 7.53 10.97
CA GLU A 543 2.77 8.23 12.26
C GLU A 543 2.14 7.41 13.40
N LEU A 544 0.93 6.87 13.22
CA LEU A 544 0.25 6.02 14.21
C LEU A 544 1.05 4.74 14.50
N HIS A 545 1.49 4.03 13.46
CA HIS A 545 2.27 2.81 13.62
C HIS A 545 3.56 3.04 14.38
N ARG A 546 4.27 4.13 14.10
CA ARG A 546 5.49 4.48 14.83
C ARG A 546 5.20 4.59 16.34
N VAL A 547 4.15 5.30 16.72
CA VAL A 547 3.75 5.43 18.13
C VAL A 547 3.38 4.09 18.76
N LEU A 548 2.62 3.24 18.06
CA LEU A 548 2.24 1.92 18.57
C LEU A 548 3.44 0.98 18.73
N LEU A 549 4.33 0.94 17.74
CA LEU A 549 5.49 0.04 17.71
C LEU A 549 6.59 0.48 18.68
N ASP A 550 6.89 1.79 18.77
CA ASP A 550 7.86 2.32 19.74
C ASP A 550 7.43 2.02 21.20
N ASN A 551 6.11 1.87 21.42
CA ASN A 551 5.51 1.58 22.73
C ASN A 551 4.95 0.15 22.85
N ALA A 552 5.33 -0.77 21.95
CA ALA A 552 4.75 -2.12 21.89
C ALA A 552 4.94 -2.93 23.18
N HIS A 553 6.02 -2.69 23.92
CA HIS A 553 6.31 -3.34 25.19
C HIS A 553 5.26 -3.04 26.28
N PHE A 554 4.60 -1.88 26.24
CA PHE A 554 3.46 -1.61 27.11
C PHE A 554 2.25 -2.45 26.71
N ILE A 555 1.93 -2.46 25.41
CA ILE A 555 0.75 -3.13 24.86
C ILE A 555 0.81 -4.65 25.08
N THR A 556 2.01 -5.24 24.96
CA THR A 556 2.24 -6.69 25.06
C THR A 556 2.67 -7.15 26.45
N GLY A 557 3.33 -6.29 27.24
CA GLY A 557 3.84 -6.62 28.56
C GLY A 557 2.81 -6.46 29.70
N ASN A 558 1.63 -5.89 29.42
CA ASN A 558 0.59 -5.64 30.40
C ASN A 558 -0.74 -6.30 29.97
N PRO A 559 -1.64 -6.63 30.92
CA PRO A 559 -3.00 -7.08 30.61
C PRO A 559 -3.79 -6.03 29.83
N ALA A 560 -4.86 -6.47 29.14
CA ALA A 560 -5.80 -5.56 28.49
C ALA A 560 -6.38 -4.55 29.52
N PRO A 561 -6.34 -3.24 29.23
CA PRO A 561 -6.67 -2.22 30.21
C PRO A 561 -8.18 -2.01 30.31
N LYS A 562 -8.67 -1.89 31.55
CA LYS A 562 -10.06 -1.53 31.82
C LYS A 562 -10.28 -0.03 31.63
N PRO A 563 -11.49 0.41 31.21
CA PRO A 563 -11.79 1.83 31.06
C PRO A 563 -11.82 2.55 32.42
N GLN A 564 -11.18 3.71 32.49
CA GLN A 564 -11.20 4.63 33.63
C GLN A 564 -11.94 5.90 33.22
N SER A 565 -12.94 6.33 34.01
CA SER A 565 -13.73 7.52 33.65
C SER A 565 -12.90 8.80 33.70
N LEU A 566 -12.94 9.61 32.64
CA LEU A 566 -12.27 10.92 32.57
C LEU A 566 -13.17 12.11 32.97
N GLY A 567 -14.43 11.84 33.28
CA GLY A 567 -15.41 12.86 33.63
C GLY A 567 -16.71 12.27 34.16
N LYS A 568 -17.79 13.05 34.09
CA LYS A 568 -19.15 12.60 34.47
C LYS A 568 -19.85 11.82 33.35
N SER A 569 -19.43 11.98 32.09
CA SER A 569 -19.97 11.21 30.96
C SER A 569 -19.28 9.84 30.88
N ARG A 570 -20.06 8.80 30.51
CA ARG A 570 -19.53 7.46 30.20
C ARG A 570 -18.83 7.41 28.83
N GLU A 571 -18.90 8.48 28.05
CA GLU A 571 -18.37 8.54 26.67
C GLU A 571 -16.88 8.91 26.61
N THR A 572 -16.29 9.36 27.72
CA THR A 572 -14.88 9.74 27.80
C THR A 572 -14.16 8.87 28.80
N SER A 573 -13.15 8.11 28.36
CA SER A 573 -12.40 7.19 29.21
C SER A 573 -10.91 7.18 28.90
N ALA A 574 -10.10 6.86 29.90
CA ALA A 574 -8.69 6.52 29.74
C ALA A 574 -8.51 5.01 29.84
N ARG A 575 -7.63 4.46 29.01
CA ARG A 575 -7.19 3.06 29.06
C ARG A 575 -5.68 3.05 29.18
N VAL A 576 -5.17 2.56 30.31
CA VAL A 576 -3.77 2.72 30.72
C VAL A 576 -3.09 1.37 30.79
N TYR A 577 -2.03 1.21 29.99
CA TYR A 577 -1.06 0.11 30.11
C TYR A 577 0.11 0.56 30.97
N GLY A 578 0.53 -0.25 31.94
CA GLY A 578 1.62 0.08 32.87
C GLY A 578 1.13 0.55 34.24
N ASN A 579 1.94 1.32 34.93
CA ASN A 579 1.70 1.78 36.30
C ASN A 579 1.84 3.31 36.40
N GLU A 580 1.82 3.88 37.62
CA GLU A 580 1.86 5.33 37.80
C GLU A 580 3.20 5.98 37.40
N ASP A 581 4.30 5.22 37.39
CA ASP A 581 5.65 5.71 37.08
C ASP A 581 5.97 5.70 35.58
N GLU A 582 5.50 4.66 34.87
CA GLU A 582 5.76 4.45 33.45
C GLU A 582 4.53 3.79 32.80
N TYR A 583 3.88 4.50 31.87
CA TYR A 583 2.63 4.05 31.25
C TYR A 583 2.45 4.54 29.80
N LEU A 584 1.59 3.83 29.09
CA LEU A 584 0.96 4.27 27.84
C LEU A 584 -0.54 4.42 28.09
N ALA A 585 -1.08 5.63 27.89
CA ALA A 585 -2.51 5.91 28.06
C ALA A 585 -3.18 6.27 26.73
N PHE A 586 -4.28 5.60 26.44
CA PHE A 586 -5.21 5.96 25.36
C PHE A 586 -6.37 6.75 25.96
N LEU A 587 -6.56 7.98 25.49
CA LEU A 587 -7.71 8.82 25.87
C LEU A 587 -8.77 8.67 24.79
N VAL A 588 -9.87 7.99 25.12
CA VAL A 588 -10.92 7.61 24.17
C VAL A 588 -12.13 8.52 24.38
N ASN A 589 -12.55 9.19 23.31
CA ASN A 589 -13.85 9.87 23.21
C ASN A 589 -14.77 9.07 22.29
N THR A 590 -15.94 8.69 22.77
CA THR A 590 -16.99 8.05 21.96
C THR A 590 -18.21 8.94 21.77
N ALA A 591 -18.18 10.19 22.26
CA ALA A 591 -19.27 11.15 22.05
C ALA A 591 -19.18 11.73 20.63
N GLU A 592 -20.31 11.87 19.95
CA GLU A 592 -20.37 12.40 18.57
C GLU A 592 -19.90 13.87 18.48
N ARG A 593 -20.03 14.67 19.56
CA ARG A 593 -19.64 16.10 19.59
C ARG A 593 -19.28 16.58 21.01
N SER A 594 -18.15 16.13 21.57
CA SER A 594 -17.64 16.71 22.82
C SER A 594 -16.16 17.04 22.76
N ASN A 595 -15.79 18.24 23.22
CA ASN A 595 -14.39 18.59 23.47
C ASN A 595 -13.97 17.97 24.81
N ILE A 596 -12.96 17.11 24.82
CA ILE A 596 -12.34 16.66 26.07
C ILE A 596 -11.41 17.76 26.56
N THR A 597 -11.84 18.49 27.59
CA THR A 597 -10.95 19.21 28.50
C THR A 597 -11.03 18.55 29.85
N ARG A 598 -10.03 17.73 30.22
CA ARG A 598 -9.88 17.31 31.62
C ARG A 598 -9.44 18.53 32.41
N ARG A 599 -10.32 19.06 33.28
CA ARG A 599 -9.95 20.07 34.28
C ARG A 599 -9.04 19.40 35.31
N GLY A 600 -7.74 19.72 35.31
CA GLY A 600 -6.93 19.65 36.54
C GLY A 600 -5.60 18.88 36.49
N GLU A 601 -5.32 18.05 35.49
CA GLU A 601 -4.03 17.34 35.37
C GLU A 601 -3.57 17.32 33.91
N ALA A 602 -2.42 17.94 33.64
CA ALA A 602 -1.79 17.90 32.33
C ALA A 602 -1.16 16.52 32.12
N TYR A 603 -1.62 15.76 31.12
CA TYR A 603 -0.83 14.64 30.61
C TYR A 603 0.45 15.23 29.99
N PRO A 604 1.64 14.76 30.36
CA PRO A 604 2.88 15.48 30.08
C PRO A 604 3.23 15.56 28.59
N THR A 605 2.72 14.64 27.73
CA THR A 605 2.98 14.66 26.27
C THR A 605 1.90 13.90 25.49
N ILE A 606 1.30 14.52 24.47
CA ILE A 606 0.41 13.83 23.51
C ILE A 606 1.29 13.23 22.40
N LEU A 607 1.31 11.91 22.27
CA LEU A 607 2.11 11.22 21.24
C LEU A 607 1.44 11.21 19.85
N TYR A 608 0.10 11.16 19.82
CA TYR A 608 -0.69 11.09 18.60
C TYR A 608 -2.11 11.58 18.84
N ASN A 609 -2.74 12.20 17.84
CA ASN A 609 -4.14 12.62 17.89
C ASN A 609 -4.85 12.19 16.59
N THR A 610 -5.84 11.30 16.72
CA THR A 610 -6.57 10.72 15.57
C THR A 610 -7.42 11.73 14.82
N ALA A 611 -7.79 12.85 15.47
CA ALA A 611 -8.63 13.89 14.87
C ALA A 611 -7.83 15.09 14.32
N THR A 612 -6.52 15.17 14.60
CA THR A 612 -5.68 16.29 14.18
C THR A 612 -4.57 15.80 13.26
N LEU A 613 -4.65 16.17 11.99
CA LEU A 613 -3.58 15.90 11.03
C LEU A 613 -2.34 16.74 11.36
N SER A 614 -1.13 16.19 11.17
CA SER A 614 0.10 16.98 11.30
C SER A 614 0.21 18.01 10.15
N PRO A 615 1.02 19.08 10.29
CA PRO A 615 1.23 20.04 9.20
C PRO A 615 1.70 19.38 7.90
N GLU A 616 2.52 18.34 8.00
CA GLU A 616 3.01 17.56 6.86
C GLU A 616 1.89 16.78 6.17
N VAL A 617 1.05 16.10 6.96
CA VAL A 617 -0.13 15.38 6.48
C VAL A 617 -1.11 16.33 5.78
N ARG A 618 -1.35 17.53 6.33
CA ARG A 618 -2.19 18.55 5.67
C ARG A 618 -1.61 19.02 4.33
N ARG A 619 -0.30 19.23 4.22
CA ARG A 619 0.35 19.61 2.95
C ARG A 619 0.21 18.51 1.90
N ALA A 620 0.38 17.27 2.31
CA ALA A 620 0.18 16.10 1.47
C ALA A 620 -1.27 15.99 0.96
N GLN A 621 -2.27 16.30 1.80
CA GLN A 621 -3.68 16.31 1.40
C GLN A 621 -4.02 17.32 0.29
N ALA A 622 -3.28 18.44 0.20
CA ALA A 622 -3.53 19.48 -0.79
C ALA A 622 -3.12 19.08 -2.24
N HIS A 623 -2.41 17.97 -2.41
CA HIS A 623 -1.85 17.58 -3.71
C HIS A 623 -2.20 16.12 -4.09
N PRO A 624 -3.47 15.86 -4.45
CA PRO A 624 -3.91 14.52 -4.79
C PRO A 624 -3.23 14.00 -6.05
N ALA A 625 -3.01 12.68 -6.10
CA ALA A 625 -2.43 12.02 -7.26
C ALA A 625 -3.33 12.12 -8.50
N GLY A 626 -2.73 12.37 -9.65
CA GLY A 626 -3.39 12.60 -10.93
C GLY A 626 -2.90 11.68 -12.04
N PHE A 627 -3.36 11.96 -13.26
CA PHE A 627 -2.91 11.30 -14.49
C PHE A 627 -2.48 12.36 -15.51
N GLU A 628 -1.32 12.15 -16.12
CA GLU A 628 -0.75 13.02 -17.14
C GLU A 628 -0.62 12.25 -18.46
N PRO A 629 -1.31 12.64 -19.55
CA PRO A 629 -1.22 11.96 -20.84
C PRO A 629 0.21 11.97 -21.40
N ILE A 630 0.64 10.85 -22.00
CA ILE A 630 1.96 10.70 -22.62
C ILE A 630 1.81 10.83 -24.14
N SER A 631 2.23 11.97 -24.67
CA SER A 631 2.12 12.25 -26.11
C SER A 631 2.95 11.26 -26.95
N GLY A 632 2.34 10.71 -27.99
CA GLY A 632 2.97 9.81 -28.96
C GLY A 632 3.18 8.36 -28.48
N ALA A 633 2.74 8.02 -27.27
CA ALA A 633 2.77 6.64 -26.75
C ALA A 633 1.86 5.69 -27.55
N ILE A 634 0.75 6.20 -28.07
CA ILE A 634 -0.15 5.49 -29.00
C ILE A 634 0.12 5.96 -30.43
N LYS A 635 0.35 5.02 -31.35
CA LYS A 635 0.51 5.29 -32.79
C LYS A 635 -0.83 5.19 -33.51
N THR A 636 -1.61 6.27 -33.52
CA THR A 636 -2.99 6.27 -34.09
C THR A 636 -3.05 5.89 -35.58
N GLU A 637 -1.98 6.12 -36.33
CA GLU A 637 -1.82 5.71 -37.74
C GLU A 637 -1.69 4.19 -37.92
N SER A 638 -1.35 3.46 -36.84
CA SER A 638 -1.17 2.00 -36.85
C SER A 638 -2.46 1.22 -36.60
N ILE A 639 -3.57 1.90 -36.26
CA ILE A 639 -4.80 1.23 -35.82
C ILE A 639 -5.30 0.28 -36.92
N ARG A 640 -5.44 -0.99 -36.54
CA ARG A 640 -6.12 -2.02 -37.31
C ARG A 640 -7.46 -2.31 -36.67
N GLU A 641 -8.45 -2.63 -37.49
CA GLU A 641 -9.76 -3.08 -37.06
C GLU A 641 -10.10 -4.45 -37.63
N LEU A 642 -10.78 -5.24 -36.82
CA LEU A 642 -11.32 -6.55 -37.15
C LEU A 642 -12.75 -6.62 -36.61
N SER A 643 -13.72 -6.92 -37.47
CA SER A 643 -15.12 -7.05 -37.09
C SER A 643 -15.57 -8.49 -37.24
N PHE A 644 -16.32 -8.99 -36.26
CA PHE A 644 -17.00 -10.27 -36.37
C PHE A 644 -18.46 -10.02 -36.71
N GLY A 645 -18.91 -10.61 -37.82
CA GLY A 645 -20.34 -10.69 -38.10
C GLY A 645 -21.03 -11.61 -37.10
N LEU A 646 -22.37 -11.51 -37.03
CA LEU A 646 -23.18 -12.44 -36.25
C LEU A 646 -22.91 -13.89 -36.67
N PRO A 647 -22.86 -14.84 -35.72
CA PRO A 647 -22.62 -16.23 -36.06
C PRO A 647 -23.75 -16.78 -36.93
N ARG A 648 -23.35 -17.49 -37.99
CA ARG A 648 -24.29 -18.24 -38.83
C ARG A 648 -24.68 -19.53 -38.11
N SER A 649 -25.92 -20.00 -38.32
CA SER A 649 -26.42 -21.25 -37.76
C SER A 649 -25.53 -22.46 -38.03
N SER A 650 -24.81 -22.48 -39.17
CA SER A 650 -23.84 -23.54 -39.53
C SER A 650 -22.68 -23.67 -38.54
N ASN A 651 -22.37 -22.60 -37.80
CA ASN A 651 -21.24 -22.51 -36.89
C ASN A 651 -21.64 -22.79 -35.42
N MET A 652 -22.93 -23.02 -35.17
CA MET A 652 -23.50 -23.22 -33.85
C MET A 652 -23.83 -24.70 -33.66
N HIS A 653 -22.99 -25.39 -32.90
CA HIS A 653 -23.00 -26.85 -32.80
C HIS A 653 -23.68 -27.39 -31.53
N ILE A 654 -24.06 -26.52 -30.60
CA ILE A 654 -24.79 -26.90 -29.38
C ILE A 654 -26.29 -26.70 -29.65
N HIS A 655 -27.07 -27.78 -29.58
CA HIS A 655 -28.49 -27.79 -29.97
C HIS A 655 -29.30 -28.26 -28.76
N ALA A 656 -30.40 -27.56 -28.46
CA ALA A 656 -31.32 -27.95 -27.40
C ALA A 656 -32.75 -27.52 -27.72
N SER A 657 -33.73 -28.11 -27.03
CA SER A 657 -35.15 -27.75 -27.13
C SER A 657 -35.52 -26.47 -26.38
N GLN A 658 -34.58 -25.90 -25.64
CA GLN A 658 -34.70 -24.66 -24.85
C GLN A 658 -33.30 -24.05 -24.64
N PRO A 659 -33.17 -22.78 -24.27
CA PRO A 659 -31.88 -22.19 -23.90
C PRO A 659 -31.23 -22.97 -22.75
N LEU A 660 -29.94 -23.27 -22.87
CA LEU A 660 -29.15 -23.86 -21.78
C LEU A 660 -28.53 -22.77 -20.91
N GLU A 661 -28.27 -23.10 -19.65
CA GLU A 661 -27.62 -22.21 -18.68
C GLU A 661 -26.21 -21.79 -19.17
N HIS A 662 -25.88 -20.49 -19.05
CA HIS A 662 -24.70 -19.90 -19.67
C HIS A 662 -23.39 -20.50 -19.15
N ILE A 663 -23.25 -20.58 -17.83
CA ILE A 663 -21.99 -20.94 -17.18
C ILE A 663 -21.67 -22.41 -17.46
N SER A 664 -22.67 -23.28 -17.44
CA SER A 664 -22.53 -24.71 -17.76
C SER A 664 -22.11 -24.94 -19.21
N VAL A 665 -22.56 -24.09 -20.14
CA VAL A 665 -22.21 -24.19 -21.56
C VAL A 665 -20.83 -23.60 -21.86
N THR A 666 -20.45 -22.52 -21.20
CA THR A 666 -19.18 -21.79 -21.43
C THR A 666 -18.03 -22.30 -20.57
N ASP A 667 -18.32 -22.98 -19.46
CA ASP A 667 -17.35 -23.40 -18.45
C ASP A 667 -16.48 -22.23 -17.96
N ASP A 668 -17.06 -21.02 -17.88
CA ASP A 668 -16.41 -19.74 -17.53
C ASP A 668 -15.15 -19.40 -18.37
N ARG A 669 -14.97 -20.06 -19.53
CA ARG A 669 -13.82 -19.84 -20.41
C ARG A 669 -13.92 -18.55 -21.21
N THR A 670 -15.12 -17.99 -21.31
CA THR A 670 -15.45 -16.78 -22.05
C THR A 670 -16.64 -16.14 -21.37
N ASP A 671 -16.69 -14.80 -21.33
CA ASP A 671 -17.84 -14.09 -20.79
C ASP A 671 -19.09 -14.23 -21.67
N TYR A 672 -18.97 -14.74 -22.90
CA TYR A 672 -20.00 -14.59 -23.94
C TYR A 672 -20.56 -15.92 -24.41
N LEU A 673 -21.88 -15.97 -24.57
CA LEU A 673 -22.61 -17.08 -25.16
C LEU A 673 -23.70 -16.58 -26.11
N TRP A 674 -23.65 -17.05 -27.36
CA TRP A 674 -24.73 -16.84 -28.31
C TRP A 674 -25.85 -17.85 -28.12
N TYR A 675 -27.09 -17.36 -28.17
CA TYR A 675 -28.32 -18.12 -28.31
C TYR A 675 -29.00 -17.69 -29.62
N ARG A 676 -29.43 -18.65 -30.45
CA ARG A 676 -30.11 -18.36 -31.71
C ARG A 676 -31.28 -19.33 -31.92
N THR A 677 -32.43 -18.81 -32.31
CA THR A 677 -33.60 -19.60 -32.70
C THR A 677 -34.30 -18.94 -33.88
N THR A 678 -35.03 -19.73 -34.67
CA THR A 678 -35.84 -19.24 -35.79
C THR A 678 -37.27 -19.70 -35.56
N VAL A 679 -38.20 -18.74 -35.54
CA VAL A 679 -39.61 -18.97 -35.23
C VAL A 679 -40.51 -18.42 -36.33
N SER A 680 -41.72 -18.94 -36.45
CA SER A 680 -42.77 -18.30 -37.27
C SER A 680 -43.01 -16.89 -36.76
N ASN A 681 -43.04 -15.89 -37.64
CA ASN A 681 -43.15 -14.49 -37.26
C ASN A 681 -44.45 -14.24 -36.48
N PRO A 682 -44.41 -13.99 -35.16
CA PRO A 682 -45.61 -13.75 -34.37
C PRO A 682 -46.01 -12.27 -34.37
N CYS A 683 -45.17 -11.37 -34.90
CA CYS A 683 -45.35 -9.93 -34.82
C CYS A 683 -46.19 -9.41 -35.99
N ALA A 684 -47.51 -9.28 -35.78
CA ALA A 684 -48.40 -8.58 -36.71
C ALA A 684 -48.14 -7.06 -36.75
N GLU A 685 -47.75 -6.50 -35.60
CA GLU A 685 -47.39 -5.09 -35.40
C GLU A 685 -46.05 -4.96 -34.67
N ALA A 686 -45.64 -3.73 -34.35
CA ALA A 686 -44.50 -3.52 -33.46
C ALA A 686 -44.83 -4.10 -32.07
N GLY A 687 -43.87 -4.78 -31.47
CA GLY A 687 -44.04 -5.45 -30.18
C GLY A 687 -42.75 -5.43 -29.37
N GLN A 688 -42.54 -6.44 -28.54
CA GLN A 688 -41.32 -6.56 -27.74
C GLN A 688 -40.75 -7.97 -27.75
N LEU A 689 -39.43 -8.06 -27.71
CA LEU A 689 -38.72 -9.25 -27.26
C LEU A 689 -38.48 -9.10 -25.75
N VAL A 690 -38.95 -10.05 -24.95
CA VAL A 690 -38.81 -10.02 -23.50
C VAL A 690 -38.09 -11.29 -23.04
N LEU A 691 -37.00 -11.10 -22.30
CA LEU A 691 -36.22 -12.15 -21.66
C LEU A 691 -36.49 -12.05 -20.16
N LYS A 692 -37.23 -13.00 -19.58
CA LYS A 692 -37.42 -13.08 -18.13
C LYS A 692 -36.25 -13.79 -17.47
N ASP A 693 -35.96 -13.40 -16.23
CA ASP A 693 -34.91 -13.99 -15.39
C ASP A 693 -33.56 -14.13 -16.11
N ALA A 694 -33.16 -13.08 -16.82
CA ALA A 694 -31.93 -13.05 -17.59
C ALA A 694 -30.79 -12.38 -16.82
N GLY A 695 -29.56 -12.83 -17.05
CA GLY A 695 -28.36 -12.21 -16.50
C GLY A 695 -27.10 -12.49 -17.33
N ASP A 696 -26.00 -11.76 -17.14
CA ASP A 696 -25.93 -10.45 -16.46
C ASP A 696 -26.17 -9.31 -17.46
N VAL A 697 -25.78 -9.50 -18.71
CA VAL A 697 -25.95 -8.59 -19.84
C VAL A 697 -26.51 -9.37 -21.02
N ALA A 698 -27.37 -8.74 -21.82
CA ALA A 698 -27.89 -9.31 -23.07
C ALA A 698 -27.90 -8.29 -24.19
N TYR A 699 -27.39 -8.69 -25.35
CA TYR A 699 -27.54 -7.98 -26.62
C TYR A 699 -28.52 -8.76 -27.50
N ALA A 700 -29.58 -8.11 -27.97
CA ALA A 700 -30.62 -8.77 -28.76
C ALA A 700 -30.61 -8.32 -30.22
N PHE A 701 -30.90 -9.26 -31.12
CA PHE A 701 -30.96 -9.06 -32.57
C PHE A 701 -32.17 -9.81 -33.15
N LEU A 702 -32.86 -9.18 -34.10
CA LEU A 702 -33.92 -9.80 -34.90
C LEU A 702 -33.57 -9.70 -36.38
N ASP A 703 -33.50 -10.84 -37.08
CA ASP A 703 -33.01 -10.95 -38.47
C ASP A 703 -31.72 -10.15 -38.68
N ASP A 704 -30.76 -10.36 -37.78
CA ASP A 704 -29.45 -9.73 -37.76
C ASP A 704 -29.46 -8.19 -37.52
N ARG A 705 -30.63 -7.57 -37.27
CA ARG A 705 -30.76 -6.17 -36.83
C ARG A 705 -30.65 -6.07 -35.32
N ALA A 706 -29.73 -5.24 -34.83
CA ALA A 706 -29.57 -4.97 -33.40
C ALA A 706 -30.80 -4.25 -32.82
N LEU A 707 -31.28 -4.73 -31.67
CA LEU A 707 -32.30 -4.09 -30.84
C LEU A 707 -31.70 -3.28 -29.68
N GLY A 708 -30.47 -3.60 -29.29
CA GLY A 708 -29.72 -2.90 -28.24
C GLY A 708 -29.21 -3.83 -27.14
N MET A 709 -28.80 -3.22 -26.03
CA MET A 709 -28.25 -3.88 -24.85
C MET A 709 -29.17 -3.67 -23.63
N ARG A 710 -29.30 -4.70 -22.79
CA ARG A 710 -29.86 -4.62 -21.43
C ARG A 710 -28.91 -5.31 -20.46
N HIS A 711 -28.97 -4.90 -19.20
CA HIS A 711 -28.16 -5.49 -18.15
C HIS A 711 -28.91 -5.50 -16.82
N GLY A 712 -28.56 -6.46 -15.98
CA GLY A 712 -29.05 -6.58 -14.62
C GLY A 712 -28.25 -5.70 -13.65
N ARG A 713 -28.43 -6.01 -12.36
CA ARG A 713 -27.58 -5.55 -11.26
C ARG A 713 -26.87 -6.76 -10.66
N GLN A 714 -25.88 -6.49 -9.81
CA GLN A 714 -25.17 -7.55 -9.10
C GLN A 714 -26.16 -8.51 -8.42
N ASP A 715 -25.88 -9.81 -8.60
CA ASP A 715 -26.54 -10.92 -7.91
C ASP A 715 -28.05 -11.06 -8.16
N SER A 716 -28.61 -10.30 -9.12
CA SER A 716 -30.01 -10.37 -9.51
C SER A 716 -30.18 -10.79 -10.97
N LEU A 717 -31.09 -11.72 -11.21
CA LEU A 717 -31.68 -11.91 -12.53
C LEU A 717 -32.71 -10.80 -12.77
N ALA A 718 -32.86 -10.38 -14.02
CA ALA A 718 -33.75 -9.28 -14.37
C ALA A 718 -34.55 -9.58 -15.64
N THR A 719 -35.68 -8.90 -15.79
CA THR A 719 -36.44 -8.93 -17.04
C THR A 719 -35.87 -7.90 -18.02
N PHE A 720 -35.43 -8.36 -19.19
CA PHE A 720 -34.93 -7.51 -20.26
C PHE A 720 -35.96 -7.39 -21.38
N ALA A 721 -36.45 -6.18 -21.62
CA ALA A 721 -37.38 -5.89 -22.71
C ALA A 721 -36.71 -5.04 -23.80
N PHE A 722 -36.87 -5.47 -25.05
CA PHE A 722 -36.35 -4.82 -26.26
C PHE A 722 -37.49 -4.54 -27.23
N ASP A 723 -37.51 -3.34 -27.80
CA ASP A 723 -38.53 -2.96 -28.79
C ASP A 723 -38.30 -3.72 -30.10
N ALA A 724 -39.32 -4.45 -30.56
CA ALA A 724 -39.28 -5.24 -31.78
C ALA A 724 -40.05 -4.50 -32.91
N PRO A 725 -39.37 -4.04 -33.98
CA PRO A 725 -40.02 -3.27 -35.05
C PRO A 725 -40.97 -4.12 -35.91
N LYS A 726 -41.87 -3.46 -36.65
CA LYS A 726 -42.77 -4.08 -37.65
C LYS A 726 -42.01 -4.47 -38.93
N GLY A 727 -42.47 -5.51 -39.64
CA GLY A 727 -42.17 -5.69 -41.06
C GLY A 727 -41.19 -6.81 -41.45
N TYR A 728 -41.17 -7.94 -40.74
CA TYR A 728 -40.37 -9.10 -41.11
C TYR A 728 -40.98 -9.84 -42.32
N LYS A 729 -40.25 -9.85 -43.44
CA LYS A 729 -40.79 -10.15 -44.79
C LYS A 729 -40.99 -11.64 -45.11
N ASN A 730 -40.40 -12.56 -44.34
CA ASN A 730 -40.22 -13.96 -44.75
C ASN A 730 -41.07 -14.99 -43.98
N GLY A 731 -42.13 -14.57 -43.27
CA GLY A 731 -43.00 -15.48 -42.49
C GLY A 731 -42.33 -16.13 -41.27
N THR A 732 -41.01 -16.03 -41.15
CA THR A 732 -40.19 -16.44 -40.00
C THR A 732 -39.30 -15.28 -39.58
N VAL A 733 -38.88 -15.30 -38.31
CA VAL A 733 -37.94 -14.34 -37.71
C VAL A 733 -36.86 -15.11 -36.99
N THR A 734 -35.61 -14.71 -37.19
CA THR A 734 -34.47 -15.23 -36.44
C THR A 734 -34.17 -14.34 -35.25
N VAL A 735 -34.27 -14.91 -34.04
CA VAL A 735 -33.87 -14.26 -32.80
C VAL A 735 -32.45 -14.68 -32.48
N SER A 736 -31.54 -13.71 -32.32
CA SER A 736 -30.19 -13.96 -31.80
C SER A 736 -29.97 -13.11 -30.55
N ILE A 737 -29.45 -13.74 -29.50
CA ILE A 737 -29.16 -13.09 -28.22
C ILE A 737 -27.72 -13.44 -27.87
N LEU A 738 -26.90 -12.42 -27.63
CA LEU A 738 -25.60 -12.60 -26.99
C LEU A 738 -25.77 -12.32 -25.50
N SER A 739 -25.69 -13.37 -24.69
CA SER A 739 -25.60 -13.24 -23.24
C SER A 739 -24.14 -13.01 -22.85
N GLN A 740 -23.94 -12.20 -21.81
CA GLN A 740 -22.64 -11.99 -21.20
C GLN A 740 -22.70 -12.08 -19.66
N THR A 741 -21.74 -12.78 -19.06
CA THR A 741 -21.49 -12.80 -17.61
C THR A 741 -20.53 -11.67 -17.22
N MET A 742 -20.72 -11.10 -16.03
CA MET A 742 -19.89 -9.99 -15.52
C MET A 742 -19.03 -10.40 -14.32
N GLY A 743 -18.61 -11.67 -14.27
CA GLY A 743 -18.02 -12.35 -13.11
C GLY A 743 -19.03 -13.27 -12.42
N MET A 744 -18.55 -14.20 -11.59
CA MET A 744 -19.39 -15.20 -10.89
C MET A 744 -19.52 -14.92 -9.39
N ALA A 745 -20.61 -15.40 -8.79
CA ALA A 745 -20.93 -15.19 -7.37
C ALA A 745 -19.76 -15.47 -6.44
N HIS A 746 -19.53 -14.59 -5.47
CA HIS A 746 -18.34 -14.61 -4.62
C HIS A 746 -18.64 -14.61 -3.13
N ASN A 747 -19.87 -14.28 -2.72
CA ASN A 747 -20.27 -14.11 -1.33
C ASN A 747 -21.70 -14.63 -1.03
N GLN A 748 -22.22 -15.53 -1.89
CA GLN A 748 -23.55 -16.11 -1.75
C GLN A 748 -23.51 -17.49 -1.10
N GLN A 749 -24.65 -17.91 -0.54
CA GLN A 749 -24.89 -19.31 -0.21
C GLN A 749 -25.14 -20.12 -1.50
N HIS A 750 -24.89 -21.43 -1.44
CA HIS A 750 -25.16 -22.35 -2.56
C HIS A 750 -24.54 -21.93 -3.91
N MET A 751 -23.29 -21.46 -3.89
CA MET A 751 -22.61 -20.97 -5.11
C MET A 751 -22.46 -22.06 -6.18
N GLU A 752 -22.49 -23.35 -5.84
CA GLU A 752 -22.54 -24.45 -6.81
C GLU A 752 -23.76 -24.37 -7.72
N SER A 753 -24.86 -23.77 -7.23
CA SER A 753 -26.11 -23.60 -7.97
C SER A 753 -26.18 -22.30 -8.78
N TYR A 754 -25.14 -21.47 -8.74
CA TYR A 754 -25.12 -20.18 -9.41
C TYR A 754 -25.25 -20.32 -10.93
N ALA A 755 -26.28 -19.68 -11.48
CA ALA A 755 -26.68 -19.76 -12.87
C ALA A 755 -26.84 -18.38 -13.49
N ARG A 756 -26.47 -18.26 -14.77
CA ARG A 756 -26.62 -17.04 -15.59
C ARG A 756 -27.07 -17.39 -17.01
N GLY A 757 -27.34 -16.37 -17.82
CA GLY A 757 -27.86 -16.54 -19.18
C GLY A 757 -29.34 -16.30 -19.28
N LEU A 758 -30.00 -17.13 -20.10
CA LEU A 758 -31.44 -17.12 -20.33
C LEU A 758 -32.08 -18.24 -19.51
N LEU A 759 -32.59 -17.92 -18.32
CA LEU A 759 -33.11 -18.91 -17.38
C LEU A 759 -34.64 -18.91 -17.31
N GLY A 760 -35.27 -17.77 -17.55
CA GLY A 760 -36.72 -17.64 -17.62
C GLY A 760 -37.26 -17.71 -19.04
N SER A 761 -38.53 -17.32 -19.21
CA SER A 761 -39.19 -17.37 -20.51
C SER A 761 -38.68 -16.30 -21.47
N VAL A 762 -38.61 -16.68 -22.75
CA VAL A 762 -38.32 -15.80 -23.88
C VAL A 762 -39.61 -15.60 -24.66
N THR A 763 -40.11 -14.37 -24.73
CA THR A 763 -41.31 -14.05 -25.50
C THR A 763 -41.03 -13.04 -26.60
N LEU A 764 -41.65 -13.22 -27.76
CA LEU A 764 -41.59 -12.30 -28.89
C LEU A 764 -43.02 -11.88 -29.26
N CYS A 765 -43.29 -10.58 -29.17
CA CYS A 765 -44.62 -10.00 -29.43
C CYS A 765 -45.73 -10.67 -28.59
N GLY A 766 -45.42 -11.04 -27.34
CA GLY A 766 -46.34 -11.69 -26.41
C GLY A 766 -46.45 -13.22 -26.57
N HIS A 767 -45.84 -13.80 -27.60
CA HIS A 767 -45.81 -15.25 -27.81
C HIS A 767 -44.58 -15.87 -27.14
N ASP A 768 -44.78 -16.93 -26.38
CA ASP A 768 -43.69 -17.69 -25.78
C ASP A 768 -42.95 -18.50 -26.86
N ILE A 769 -41.63 -18.30 -26.93
CA ILE A 769 -40.72 -18.98 -27.86
C ILE A 769 -39.58 -19.71 -27.12
N THR A 770 -39.76 -19.93 -25.81
CA THR A 770 -38.77 -20.59 -24.96
C THR A 770 -38.53 -22.02 -25.43
N GLU A 771 -39.60 -22.78 -25.68
CA GLU A 771 -39.53 -24.11 -26.26
C GLU A 771 -39.39 -24.03 -27.79
N GLY A 772 -38.37 -24.69 -28.32
CA GLY A 772 -38.07 -24.68 -29.75
C GLY A 772 -36.66 -25.11 -30.07
N LYS A 773 -36.23 -24.96 -31.32
CA LYS A 773 -34.87 -25.35 -31.73
C LYS A 773 -33.88 -24.23 -31.44
N TRP A 774 -33.20 -24.32 -30.30
CA TRP A 774 -32.14 -23.38 -29.93
C TRP A 774 -30.76 -23.88 -30.36
N LEU A 775 -30.00 -22.96 -30.94
CA LEU A 775 -28.60 -23.12 -31.31
C LEU A 775 -27.75 -22.25 -30.39
N MET A 776 -26.63 -22.79 -29.90
CA MET A 776 -25.72 -22.10 -28.98
C MET A 776 -24.26 -22.17 -29.44
N MET A 777 -23.49 -21.13 -29.11
CA MET A 777 -22.06 -21.03 -29.40
C MET A 777 -21.34 -20.18 -28.33
N PRO A 778 -20.44 -20.79 -27.52
CA PRO A 778 -19.54 -20.05 -26.65
C PRO A 778 -18.59 -19.13 -27.43
N GLY A 779 -18.33 -17.96 -26.88
CA GLY A 779 -17.44 -16.95 -27.46
C GLY A 779 -18.12 -16.02 -28.45
N LEU A 780 -17.41 -15.00 -28.92
CA LEU A 780 -17.96 -14.02 -29.88
C LEU A 780 -18.02 -14.55 -31.31
N SER A 781 -17.11 -15.45 -31.71
CA SER A 781 -17.05 -16.00 -33.06
C SER A 781 -16.53 -17.44 -33.07
N SER A 782 -16.83 -18.19 -34.14
CA SER A 782 -16.37 -19.58 -34.30
C SER A 782 -14.85 -19.71 -34.44
N LYS A 783 -14.15 -18.62 -34.77
CA LYS A 783 -12.69 -18.54 -34.87
C LYS A 783 -12.04 -18.03 -33.58
N SER A 784 -12.81 -17.56 -32.62
CA SER A 784 -12.34 -16.93 -31.38
C SER A 784 -13.15 -17.43 -30.18
N LYS A 785 -13.19 -18.76 -29.99
CA LYS A 785 -14.05 -19.42 -29.00
C LYS A 785 -13.78 -18.95 -27.56
N ASP A 786 -12.52 -18.66 -27.25
CA ASP A 786 -12.09 -18.34 -25.87
C ASP A 786 -11.75 -16.84 -25.67
N GLN A 787 -11.67 -16.05 -26.75
CA GLN A 787 -11.27 -14.61 -26.79
C GLN A 787 -9.91 -14.25 -26.19
N ASP A 788 -9.26 -15.22 -25.57
CA ASP A 788 -7.98 -15.13 -24.92
C ASP A 788 -7.11 -16.28 -25.45
N PRO A 789 -5.98 -16.01 -26.12
CA PRO A 789 -5.41 -14.69 -26.41
C PRO A 789 -6.18 -13.88 -27.50
N PRO A 790 -5.92 -12.57 -27.63
CA PRO A 790 -6.45 -11.75 -28.72
C PRO A 790 -6.04 -12.31 -30.11
N PRO A 791 -6.78 -11.97 -31.19
CA PRO A 791 -6.42 -12.42 -32.54
C PRO A 791 -5.02 -11.94 -32.95
N ALA A 792 -4.20 -12.86 -33.45
CA ALA A 792 -2.82 -12.56 -33.86
C ALA A 792 -2.76 -11.41 -34.88
N ILE A 793 -1.83 -10.47 -34.69
CA ILE A 793 -1.73 -9.25 -35.50
C ILE A 793 -1.38 -9.49 -36.97
N ASP A 794 -0.69 -10.59 -37.25
CA ASP A 794 -0.32 -11.06 -38.59
C ASP A 794 -1.49 -11.74 -39.33
N SER A 795 -2.64 -11.92 -38.68
CA SER A 795 -3.84 -12.45 -39.31
C SER A 795 -4.26 -11.59 -40.51
N PRO A 796 -4.55 -12.21 -41.68
CA PRO A 796 -4.94 -11.48 -42.89
C PRO A 796 -6.33 -10.82 -42.78
N HIS A 797 -7.04 -11.02 -41.67
CA HIS A 797 -8.37 -10.48 -41.42
C HIS A 797 -8.35 -9.05 -40.84
N TRP A 798 -7.20 -8.58 -40.36
CA TRP A 798 -7.04 -7.20 -39.90
C TRP A 798 -7.07 -6.24 -41.08
N THR A 799 -7.84 -5.16 -40.95
CA THR A 799 -7.92 -4.11 -41.97
C THR A 799 -7.49 -2.76 -41.39
N PRO A 800 -6.95 -1.83 -42.19
CA PRO A 800 -6.64 -0.49 -41.71
C PRO A 800 -7.91 0.22 -41.23
N TYR A 801 -7.86 0.81 -40.04
CA TYR A 801 -8.99 1.54 -39.46
C TYR A 801 -9.41 2.72 -40.34
N ARG A 802 -10.70 2.83 -40.64
CA ARG A 802 -11.27 3.94 -41.43
C ARG A 802 -12.09 4.88 -40.55
N ARG A 803 -11.53 6.07 -40.30
CA ARG A 803 -12.24 7.20 -39.67
C ARG A 803 -13.55 7.45 -40.44
N HIS A 804 -14.69 7.44 -39.75
CA HIS A 804 -16.04 7.65 -40.30
C HIS A 804 -16.69 6.50 -41.08
N SER A 805 -16.15 5.27 -40.99
CA SER A 805 -16.95 4.07 -41.29
C SER A 805 -18.27 4.14 -40.50
N LYS A 806 -19.44 3.99 -41.16
CA LYS A 806 -20.76 4.08 -40.52
C LYS A 806 -20.78 3.16 -39.30
N SER A 807 -20.73 3.77 -38.12
CA SER A 807 -20.62 3.13 -36.82
C SER A 807 -21.89 2.34 -36.48
N GLY A 808 -22.05 1.17 -37.09
CA GLY A 808 -23.23 0.32 -36.92
C GLY A 808 -22.95 -1.12 -36.50
N SER A 809 -21.69 -1.59 -36.50
CA SER A 809 -21.38 -2.96 -36.05
C SER A 809 -20.93 -2.97 -34.59
N HIS A 810 -21.66 -3.71 -33.76
CA HIS A 810 -21.26 -4.15 -32.43
C HIS A 810 -20.08 -5.12 -32.51
N PHE A 811 -19.34 -5.30 -31.42
CA PHE A 811 -18.23 -6.26 -31.27
C PHE A 811 -17.10 -6.13 -32.30
N ARG A 812 -16.24 -5.12 -32.10
CA ARG A 812 -15.06 -4.88 -32.92
C ARG A 812 -13.79 -5.04 -32.11
N TRP A 813 -12.79 -5.62 -32.74
CA TRP A 813 -11.42 -5.61 -32.27
C TRP A 813 -10.66 -4.45 -32.89
N TYR A 814 -9.88 -3.77 -32.06
CA TYR A 814 -8.86 -2.83 -32.49
C TYR A 814 -7.49 -3.33 -32.02
N ALA A 815 -6.48 -3.20 -32.87
CA ALA A 815 -5.09 -3.40 -32.49
C ALA A 815 -4.31 -2.12 -32.78
N ILE A 816 -3.57 -1.63 -31.79
CA ILE A 816 -2.94 -0.32 -31.82
C ILE A 816 -1.50 -0.46 -31.34
N LYS A 817 -0.52 -0.02 -32.14
CA LYS A 817 0.89 -0.08 -31.76
C LYS A 817 1.19 0.91 -30.63
N VAL A 818 1.91 0.43 -29.63
CA VAL A 818 2.38 1.19 -28.45
C VAL A 818 3.88 1.43 -28.57
N ASP A 819 4.31 2.66 -28.31
CA ASP A 819 5.70 3.08 -28.29
C ASP A 819 6.28 2.89 -26.87
N ALA A 820 6.84 1.71 -26.61
CA ALA A 820 7.35 1.32 -25.29
C ALA A 820 8.55 2.17 -24.84
N ASP A 821 9.37 2.67 -25.76
CA ASP A 821 10.53 3.53 -25.46
C ASP A 821 10.09 4.82 -24.74
N ARG A 822 8.90 5.33 -25.04
CA ARG A 822 8.34 6.51 -24.35
C ARG A 822 7.86 6.21 -22.93
N LEU A 823 7.49 4.96 -22.66
CA LEU A 823 6.94 4.53 -21.39
C LEU A 823 8.03 4.04 -20.43
N ILE A 824 9.21 3.69 -20.92
CA ILE A 824 10.21 2.98 -20.11
C ILE A 824 11.39 3.90 -19.69
N THR A 825 11.27 5.20 -19.95
CA THR A 825 12.29 6.22 -19.61
C THR A 825 12.50 6.43 -18.10
N ASP A 826 11.51 6.14 -17.28
CA ASP A 826 11.52 6.31 -15.82
C ASP A 826 11.11 4.99 -15.17
N SER A 827 12.02 4.40 -14.39
CA SER A 827 11.79 3.09 -13.79
C SER A 827 10.68 3.08 -12.74
N ASP A 828 10.39 4.25 -12.16
CA ASP A 828 9.36 4.41 -11.14
C ASP A 828 8.03 4.93 -11.70
N ALA A 829 7.93 5.13 -13.01
CA ALA A 829 6.68 5.51 -13.63
C ALA A 829 5.63 4.38 -13.58
N ARG A 830 4.36 4.78 -13.48
CA ARG A 830 3.20 3.89 -13.49
C ARG A 830 2.22 4.36 -14.55
N PHE A 831 1.60 3.42 -15.26
CA PHE A 831 0.83 3.75 -16.46
C PHE A 831 -0.61 3.25 -16.37
N ALA A 832 -1.48 3.98 -17.07
CA ALA A 832 -2.83 3.55 -17.34
C ALA A 832 -3.20 3.84 -18.80
N VAL A 833 -4.09 3.03 -19.34
CA VAL A 833 -4.79 3.32 -20.59
C VAL A 833 -6.03 4.17 -20.27
N ASP A 834 -6.14 5.34 -20.89
CA ASP A 834 -7.33 6.17 -20.85
C ASP A 834 -8.30 5.72 -21.94
N LEU A 835 -9.40 5.11 -21.52
CA LEU A 835 -10.44 4.62 -22.42
C LEU A 835 -11.63 5.56 -22.52
N SER A 836 -11.52 6.84 -22.12
CA SER A 836 -12.63 7.81 -22.13
C SER A 836 -13.34 8.00 -23.47
N SER A 837 -12.73 7.58 -24.59
CA SER A 837 -13.33 7.61 -25.93
C SER A 837 -14.07 6.33 -26.34
N MET A 838 -14.07 5.31 -25.49
CA MET A 838 -14.64 3.99 -25.73
C MET A 838 -15.98 3.82 -24.99
N SER A 839 -16.55 2.60 -24.96
CA SER A 839 -17.81 2.36 -24.23
C SER A 839 -17.73 1.16 -23.28
N LYS A 840 -17.59 -0.05 -23.81
CA LYS A 840 -17.55 -1.28 -23.01
C LYS A 840 -16.79 -2.38 -23.74
N GLY A 841 -16.02 -3.17 -23.00
CA GLY A 841 -15.47 -4.42 -23.50
C GLY A 841 -14.28 -4.91 -22.70
N GLN A 842 -13.22 -5.32 -23.39
CA GLN A 842 -12.05 -5.94 -22.77
C GLN A 842 -10.73 -5.42 -23.38
N LEU A 843 -9.68 -5.42 -22.58
CA LEU A 843 -8.39 -4.82 -22.92
C LEU A 843 -7.24 -5.81 -22.72
N TRP A 844 -6.30 -5.81 -23.65
CA TRP A 844 -5.02 -6.53 -23.58
C TRP A 844 -3.87 -5.63 -24.02
N ILE A 845 -2.69 -5.88 -23.46
CA ILE A 845 -1.42 -5.42 -23.99
C ILE A 845 -0.60 -6.67 -24.32
N ASN A 846 -0.19 -6.80 -25.58
CA ASN A 846 0.41 -8.04 -26.09
C ASN A 846 -0.52 -9.23 -25.78
N GLN A 847 -0.03 -10.23 -25.03
CA GLN A 847 -0.83 -11.38 -24.60
C GLN A 847 -1.38 -11.24 -23.16
N HIS A 848 -1.17 -10.10 -22.51
CA HIS A 848 -1.61 -9.89 -21.13
C HIS A 848 -2.98 -9.22 -21.09
N HIS A 849 -3.96 -9.93 -20.53
CA HIS A 849 -5.31 -9.41 -20.35
C HIS A 849 -5.37 -8.42 -19.19
N LEU A 850 -5.59 -7.14 -19.49
CA LEU A 850 -5.62 -6.04 -18.51
C LEU A 850 -6.93 -5.96 -17.73
N GLY A 851 -8.00 -6.50 -18.30
CA GLY A 851 -9.30 -6.65 -17.65
C GLY A 851 -10.46 -6.15 -18.50
N ARG A 852 -11.66 -6.14 -17.89
CA ARG A 852 -12.87 -5.59 -18.50
C ARG A 852 -12.87 -4.07 -18.40
N TYR A 853 -13.54 -3.37 -19.32
CA TYR A 853 -13.79 -1.94 -19.20
C TYR A 853 -15.25 -1.62 -19.46
N TRP A 854 -15.79 -0.62 -18.78
CA TRP A 854 -17.16 -0.16 -18.99
C TRP A 854 -17.34 1.27 -18.49
N LEU A 855 -17.52 2.22 -19.41
CA LEU A 855 -17.70 3.63 -19.07
C LEU A 855 -19.13 3.90 -18.59
N ARG A 856 -19.39 3.57 -17.32
CA ARG A 856 -20.64 3.83 -16.63
C ARG A 856 -20.51 5.08 -15.76
N LEU A 857 -21.41 6.04 -15.94
CA LEU A 857 -21.50 7.21 -15.05
C LEU A 857 -22.00 6.79 -13.66
N ALA A 858 -21.35 7.34 -12.65
CA ALA A 858 -21.83 7.34 -11.27
C ALA A 858 -23.04 8.29 -11.11
N PRO A 859 -23.87 8.13 -10.06
CA PRO A 859 -24.96 9.05 -9.76
C PRO A 859 -24.48 10.51 -9.66
N SER A 860 -25.36 11.45 -10.03
CA SER A 860 -25.05 12.87 -9.96
C SER A 860 -24.80 13.30 -8.51
N LYS A 861 -23.95 14.31 -8.30
CA LYS A 861 -23.68 14.86 -6.96
C LYS A 861 -24.94 15.48 -6.34
N GLN A 862 -25.88 15.98 -7.13
CA GLN A 862 -27.10 16.65 -6.64
C GLN A 862 -28.12 15.64 -6.09
N ASP A 863 -28.15 14.43 -6.65
CA ASP A 863 -29.14 13.39 -6.31
C ASP A 863 -28.60 12.33 -5.34
N TYR A 864 -27.35 12.47 -4.87
CA TYR A 864 -26.68 11.46 -4.05
C TYR A 864 -25.98 12.06 -2.83
N SER A 865 -26.68 12.02 -1.69
CA SER A 865 -26.25 12.59 -0.41
C SER A 865 -24.83 12.20 0.04
N PRO A 866 -24.34 10.95 -0.12
CA PRO A 866 -22.98 10.56 0.31
C PRO A 866 -21.84 11.27 -0.44
N CYS A 867 -22.12 11.92 -1.57
CA CYS A 867 -21.17 12.76 -2.30
C CYS A 867 -21.23 14.25 -1.92
N GLN A 868 -22.18 14.65 -1.09
CA GLN A 868 -22.38 16.03 -0.68
C GLN A 868 -21.76 16.34 0.67
N HIS A 869 -21.85 15.42 1.63
CA HIS A 869 -21.28 15.53 2.97
C HIS A 869 -20.61 14.21 3.35
N CYS A 870 -19.39 14.30 3.87
CA CYS A 870 -18.68 13.22 4.53
C CYS A 870 -18.16 13.81 5.84
N ASP A 871 -18.49 13.16 6.94
CA ASP A 871 -17.98 13.48 8.27
C ASP A 871 -17.22 12.25 8.78
N TYR A 872 -16.02 12.47 9.32
CA TYR A 872 -15.26 11.38 9.94
C TYR A 872 -15.81 11.03 11.33
N GLY A 873 -16.64 11.91 11.93
CA GLY A 873 -17.31 11.66 13.19
C GLY A 873 -18.50 10.72 13.04
N GLY A 874 -18.58 9.72 13.92
CA GLY A 874 -19.66 8.73 13.94
C GLY A 874 -19.28 7.40 13.31
N TRP A 875 -20.27 6.51 13.13
CA TRP A 875 -20.05 5.20 12.52
C TRP A 875 -19.91 5.30 11.00
N PHE A 876 -18.85 4.71 10.46
CA PHE A 876 -18.67 4.58 9.03
C PHE A 876 -19.53 3.48 8.42
N TRP A 877 -20.18 3.78 7.29
CA TRP A 877 -20.93 2.85 6.46
C TRP A 877 -20.55 3.05 4.98
N PRO A 878 -20.17 1.99 4.26
CA PRO A 878 -19.58 2.11 2.92
C PRO A 878 -20.55 2.66 1.87
N ASP A 879 -21.86 2.43 2.04
CA ASP A 879 -22.89 2.82 1.07
C ASP A 879 -23.49 4.20 1.31
N SER A 880 -23.28 4.80 2.49
CA SER A 880 -24.00 6.00 2.90
C SER A 880 -23.14 7.12 3.51
N THR A 881 -21.89 6.86 3.90
CA THR A 881 -21.07 7.89 4.59
C THR A 881 -20.24 8.75 3.63
N CYS A 882 -19.29 8.16 2.89
CA CYS A 882 -18.30 8.94 2.13
C CYS A 882 -18.07 8.39 0.72
N ARG A 883 -18.48 9.16 -0.29
CA ARG A 883 -18.31 8.82 -1.72
C ARG A 883 -17.70 10.01 -2.47
N GLN A 884 -16.89 9.73 -3.49
CA GLN A 884 -16.22 10.70 -4.35
C GLN A 884 -16.43 10.37 -5.85
N LYS A 885 -16.03 11.29 -6.74
CA LYS A 885 -16.17 11.16 -8.20
C LYS A 885 -17.62 10.93 -8.67
N CYS A 886 -18.60 11.53 -7.99
CA CYS A 886 -19.99 11.51 -8.43
C CYS A 886 -20.20 12.27 -9.75
N GLY A 887 -21.07 11.75 -10.61
CA GLY A 887 -21.30 12.25 -11.97
C GLY A 887 -20.14 11.98 -12.93
N GLU A 888 -19.07 11.32 -12.48
CA GLU A 888 -17.95 10.91 -13.32
C GLU A 888 -18.10 9.44 -13.77
N ILE A 889 -17.23 9.01 -14.67
CA ILE A 889 -17.16 7.61 -15.08
C ILE A 889 -16.56 6.78 -13.94
N SER A 890 -17.26 5.73 -13.53
CA SER A 890 -16.87 4.81 -12.44
C SER A 890 -15.44 4.28 -12.57
N GLN A 891 -14.99 3.92 -13.78
CA GLN A 891 -13.58 3.69 -14.10
C GLN A 891 -13.23 4.21 -15.49
N ARG A 892 -12.26 5.13 -15.57
CA ARG A 892 -11.74 5.71 -16.83
C ARG A 892 -10.37 5.16 -17.21
N TYR A 893 -9.50 5.01 -16.21
CA TYR A 893 -8.11 4.61 -16.36
C TYR A 893 -7.96 3.14 -16.00
N TYR A 894 -7.25 2.40 -16.86
CA TYR A 894 -7.04 0.97 -16.74
C TYR A 894 -5.56 0.67 -16.61
N HIS A 895 -5.16 0.05 -15.50
CA HIS A 895 -3.77 -0.19 -15.18
C HIS A 895 -3.01 -0.93 -16.29
N LEU A 896 -1.89 -0.34 -16.71
CA LEU A 896 -0.92 -0.89 -17.64
C LEU A 896 0.39 -1.16 -16.90
N PRO A 897 0.63 -2.40 -16.43
CA PRO A 897 1.90 -2.75 -15.82
C PRO A 897 3.05 -2.61 -16.81
N ARG A 898 4.14 -2.01 -16.35
CA ARG A 898 5.35 -1.84 -17.16
C ARG A 898 5.94 -3.18 -17.60
N SER A 899 5.89 -4.20 -16.74
CA SER A 899 6.37 -5.57 -17.00
C SER A 899 5.69 -6.25 -18.19
N TYR A 900 4.52 -5.78 -18.62
CA TYR A 900 3.80 -6.37 -19.76
C TYR A 900 4.21 -5.76 -21.09
N LEU A 901 5.07 -4.73 -21.08
CA LEU A 901 5.67 -4.16 -22.27
C LEU A 901 6.99 -4.89 -22.60
N ASP A 902 7.17 -5.26 -23.86
CA ASP A 902 8.41 -5.85 -24.36
C ASP A 902 9.32 -4.75 -24.94
N LEU A 903 10.54 -4.62 -24.42
CA LEU A 903 11.52 -3.65 -24.90
C LEU A 903 12.23 -4.07 -26.19
N HIS A 904 12.10 -5.33 -26.57
CA HIS A 904 12.81 -5.91 -27.71
C HIS A 904 11.87 -6.29 -28.86
N ALA A 905 10.56 -6.07 -28.69
CA ALA A 905 9.54 -6.37 -29.69
C ALA A 905 8.52 -5.22 -29.85
N GLU A 906 7.70 -5.32 -30.90
CA GLU A 906 6.58 -4.41 -31.07
C GLU A 906 5.48 -4.70 -30.06
N ASN A 907 4.96 -3.64 -29.43
CA ASN A 907 3.89 -3.75 -28.46
C ASN A 907 2.56 -3.37 -29.09
N TYR A 908 1.52 -4.16 -28.80
CA TYR A 908 0.19 -3.94 -29.32
C TYR A 908 -0.86 -3.90 -28.21
N LEU A 909 -1.58 -2.79 -28.12
CA LEU A 909 -2.79 -2.68 -27.34
C LEU A 909 -3.96 -3.26 -28.16
N TYR A 910 -4.58 -4.32 -27.64
CA TYR A 910 -5.79 -4.90 -28.22
C TYR A 910 -7.01 -4.49 -27.41
N VAL A 911 -8.02 -3.99 -28.11
CA VAL A 911 -9.28 -3.52 -27.51
C VAL A 911 -10.42 -4.25 -28.18
N LEU A 912 -11.13 -5.07 -27.42
CA LEU A 912 -12.44 -5.58 -27.83
C LEU A 912 -13.49 -4.55 -27.38
N GLU A 913 -14.13 -3.88 -28.33
CA GLU A 913 -15.19 -2.90 -28.12
C GLU A 913 -16.56 -3.51 -28.48
N GLU A 914 -17.43 -3.65 -27.48
CA GLU A 914 -18.72 -4.31 -27.61
C GLU A 914 -19.80 -3.41 -28.21
N VAL A 915 -19.77 -2.12 -27.92
CA VAL A 915 -20.86 -1.19 -28.24
C VAL A 915 -20.47 -0.26 -29.38
N GLY A 916 -19.40 0.51 -29.20
CA GLY A 916 -18.92 1.50 -30.13
C GLY A 916 -18.06 2.55 -29.43
N GLY A 917 -16.91 2.87 -30.01
CA GLY A 917 -15.94 3.80 -29.44
C GLY A 917 -15.06 4.41 -30.52
N LYS A 918 -14.28 5.42 -30.14
CA LYS A 918 -13.32 6.13 -31.01
C LYS A 918 -11.90 5.71 -30.63
N PRO A 919 -11.34 4.63 -31.24
CA PRO A 919 -10.02 4.11 -30.88
C PRO A 919 -8.89 5.12 -31.14
N GLU A 920 -9.08 6.07 -32.05
CA GLU A 920 -8.10 7.12 -32.35
C GLU A 920 -7.86 8.12 -31.20
N ASN A 921 -8.73 8.12 -30.20
CA ASN A 921 -8.65 9.00 -29.04
C ASN A 921 -8.20 8.26 -27.77
N ILE A 922 -7.88 6.96 -27.86
CA ILE A 922 -7.27 6.22 -26.76
C ILE A 922 -5.89 6.82 -26.48
N ALA A 923 -5.58 6.99 -25.20
CA ALA A 923 -4.28 7.50 -24.76
C ALA A 923 -3.67 6.61 -23.66
N ILE A 924 -2.37 6.74 -23.45
CA ILE A 924 -1.68 6.22 -22.27
C ILE A 924 -1.32 7.41 -21.39
N ALA A 925 -1.57 7.30 -20.09
CA ALA A 925 -1.27 8.33 -19.11
C ALA A 925 -0.32 7.79 -18.04
N LYS A 926 0.58 8.66 -17.56
CA LYS A 926 1.41 8.43 -16.38
C LYS A 926 0.60 8.77 -15.13
N ARG A 927 0.56 7.87 -14.16
CA ARG A 927 0.08 8.16 -12.81
C ARG A 927 1.16 8.98 -12.09
N VAL A 928 0.78 10.13 -11.55
CA VAL A 928 1.70 11.03 -10.85
C VAL A 928 1.16 11.33 -9.46
N SER A 929 2.03 11.24 -8.45
CA SER A 929 1.78 11.77 -7.12
C SER A 929 2.64 13.02 -6.97
N ARG A 930 2.00 14.16 -6.67
CA ARG A 930 2.70 15.43 -6.49
C ARG A 930 2.79 15.71 -5.00
N LEU A 931 3.72 15.11 -4.27
CA LEU A 931 4.22 15.87 -3.13
C LEU A 931 4.90 17.12 -3.70
N PRO A 932 4.82 18.29 -3.07
CA PRO A 932 5.63 19.42 -3.49
C PRO A 932 7.08 18.95 -3.47
N LYS A 933 7.65 18.67 -4.63
CA LYS A 933 9.08 18.89 -4.81
C LYS A 933 9.30 20.37 -4.51
N GLU A 934 10.50 20.73 -4.08
CA GLU A 934 11.01 22.08 -3.76
C GLU A 934 10.73 23.19 -4.82
N GLU A 935 9.92 22.93 -5.85
CA GLU A 935 9.41 23.90 -6.82
C GLU A 935 8.53 24.99 -6.20
N GLU A 936 7.89 24.77 -5.04
CA GLU A 936 7.09 25.81 -4.38
C GLU A 936 7.95 26.88 -3.68
N GLU A 937 9.17 26.54 -3.25
CA GLU A 937 10.13 27.55 -2.81
C GLU A 937 10.48 28.49 -3.99
N ARG A 938 10.63 27.98 -5.22
CA ARG A 938 10.84 28.83 -6.40
C ARG A 938 9.63 29.68 -6.77
N GLY A 939 8.43 29.38 -6.26
CA GLY A 939 7.20 30.16 -6.45
C GLY A 939 7.09 31.30 -5.45
N GLU A 940 7.33 31.04 -4.16
CA GLU A 940 7.28 32.05 -3.11
C GLU A 940 8.43 33.07 -3.20
N TRP A 941 9.64 32.64 -3.59
CA TRP A 941 10.74 33.57 -3.86
C TRP A 941 10.43 34.57 -5.00
N LYS A 942 9.57 34.21 -5.97
CA LYS A 942 9.17 35.13 -7.05
C LYS A 942 8.22 36.22 -6.55
N ASP A 943 7.36 35.91 -5.59
CA ASP A 943 6.37 36.84 -5.06
C ASP A 943 6.99 37.75 -3.97
N VAL A 944 7.95 37.24 -3.19
CA VAL A 944 8.75 38.03 -2.24
C VAL A 944 9.67 39.01 -2.98
N VAL A 945 10.38 38.58 -4.03
CA VAL A 945 11.23 39.48 -4.82
C VAL A 945 10.41 40.56 -5.53
N GLY A 946 9.22 40.22 -6.05
CA GLY A 946 8.29 41.20 -6.63
C GLY A 946 7.81 42.25 -5.64
N ARG A 947 7.43 41.84 -4.42
CA ARG A 947 6.99 42.75 -3.34
C ARG A 947 8.13 43.61 -2.79
N VAL A 948 9.33 43.05 -2.67
CA VAL A 948 10.53 43.80 -2.25
C VAL A 948 10.93 44.82 -3.31
N LEU A 949 10.88 44.47 -4.61
CA LEU A 949 11.14 45.43 -5.69
C LEU A 949 10.10 46.55 -5.75
N LEU A 950 8.81 46.24 -5.52
CA LEU A 950 7.75 47.26 -5.41
C LEU A 950 7.96 48.18 -4.20
N ALA A 951 8.36 47.65 -3.05
CA ALA A 951 8.67 48.44 -1.86
C ALA A 951 9.91 49.32 -2.05
N VAL A 952 10.96 48.80 -2.70
CA VAL A 952 12.17 49.56 -3.04
C VAL A 952 11.88 50.64 -4.08
N CYS A 953 11.03 50.37 -5.08
CA CYS A 953 10.62 51.39 -6.06
C CYS A 953 9.75 52.49 -5.42
N ALA A 954 8.85 52.13 -4.50
CA ALA A 954 8.05 53.10 -3.75
C ALA A 954 8.93 53.96 -2.82
N ALA A 955 9.91 53.37 -2.14
CA ALA A 955 10.86 54.09 -1.31
C ALA A 955 11.79 55.00 -2.13
N ALA A 956 12.27 54.55 -3.29
CA ALA A 956 13.11 55.34 -4.18
C ALA A 956 12.36 56.52 -4.83
N ALA A 957 11.05 56.36 -5.11
CA ALA A 957 10.19 57.43 -5.59
C ALA A 957 9.96 58.51 -4.51
N LEU A 958 9.80 58.11 -3.25
CA LEU A 958 9.68 59.03 -2.10
C LEU A 958 10.99 59.78 -1.80
N LEU A 959 12.13 59.24 -2.18
CA LEU A 959 13.47 59.83 -2.00
C LEU A 959 13.97 60.64 -3.21
N GLY A 960 13.14 60.86 -4.24
CA GLY A 960 13.50 61.67 -5.41
C GLY A 960 14.44 60.97 -6.41
N LEU A 961 14.71 59.67 -6.24
CA LEU A 961 15.60 58.86 -7.10
C LEU A 961 14.84 58.22 -8.28
N GLY A 962 13.88 58.95 -8.84
CA GLY A 962 12.87 58.41 -9.76
C GLY A 962 13.38 57.82 -11.08
N ALA A 963 14.56 58.25 -11.55
CA ALA A 963 15.16 57.74 -12.79
C ALA A 963 15.79 56.35 -12.62
N ALA A 964 16.48 56.10 -11.50
CA ALA A 964 17.17 54.83 -11.25
C ALA A 964 16.20 53.67 -10.97
N ALA A 965 15.12 53.96 -10.22
CA ALA A 965 14.07 52.96 -9.92
C ALA A 965 13.29 52.54 -11.17
N ARG A 966 12.99 53.48 -12.09
CA ARG A 966 12.35 53.18 -13.38
C ARG A 966 13.25 52.32 -14.27
N MET A 967 14.56 52.55 -14.26
CA MET A 967 15.52 51.76 -15.05
C MET A 967 15.66 50.33 -14.52
N LEU A 968 15.70 50.15 -13.20
CA LEU A 968 15.74 48.82 -12.55
C LEU A 968 14.46 48.01 -12.81
N TYR A 969 13.29 48.65 -12.75
CA TYR A 969 12.02 48.00 -13.06
C TYR A 969 11.91 47.64 -14.55
N ALA A 970 12.33 48.54 -15.46
CA ALA A 970 12.34 48.28 -16.90
C ALA A 970 13.30 47.13 -17.28
N GLN A 971 14.49 47.06 -16.67
CA GLN A 971 15.43 45.94 -16.88
C GLN A 971 14.90 44.61 -16.33
N TYR A 972 14.17 44.63 -15.21
CA TYR A 972 13.50 43.45 -14.66
C TYR A 972 12.37 42.96 -15.58
N ALA A 973 11.53 43.88 -16.09
CA ALA A 973 10.43 43.58 -17.01
C ALA A 973 10.91 43.10 -18.39
N ALA A 974 12.02 43.66 -18.91
CA ALA A 974 12.63 43.26 -20.19
C ALA A 974 13.26 41.85 -20.12
N ARG A 975 13.98 41.51 -19.03
CA ARG A 975 14.56 40.16 -18.85
C ARG A 975 13.52 39.05 -18.65
N ARG A 976 12.29 39.40 -18.32
CA ARG A 976 11.16 38.48 -18.12
C ARG A 976 10.16 38.47 -19.28
N GLY A 977 10.38 39.28 -20.33
CA GLY A 977 9.57 39.29 -21.55
C GLY A 977 8.22 40.03 -21.46
N TYR A 978 8.02 40.90 -20.46
CA TYR A 978 6.75 41.62 -20.24
C TYR A 978 6.64 42.95 -20.99
N LEU A 979 7.73 43.46 -21.57
CA LEU A 979 7.74 44.66 -22.42
C LEU A 979 8.28 44.31 -23.80
N ARG A 980 7.48 44.56 -24.84
CA ARG A 980 7.96 44.71 -26.21
C ARG A 980 8.47 46.14 -26.35
N ILE A 981 9.76 46.30 -26.63
CA ILE A 981 10.34 47.58 -27.01
C ILE A 981 10.05 47.75 -28.50
N GLU A 982 9.18 48.69 -28.87
CA GLU A 982 9.21 49.29 -30.20
C GLU A 982 10.18 50.47 -30.14
N GLU A 983 11.18 50.45 -31.00
CA GLU A 983 12.10 51.57 -31.22
C GLU A 983 11.32 52.74 -31.84
N GLU A 984 11.28 53.89 -31.17
CA GLU A 984 11.49 55.21 -31.79
C GLU A 984 11.49 56.34 -30.73
N GLU A 985 12.50 57.22 -30.88
CA GLU A 985 12.90 58.47 -30.19
C GLU A 985 13.30 58.45 -28.69
#